data_AF-A0A8B7RWX0-F1
#
_entry.id   AF-A0A8B7RWX0-F1
#
_cell.length_a   1.000
_cell.length_b   1.000
_cell.length_c   1.000
_cell.angle_alpha   90.00
_cell.angle_beta   90.00
_cell.angle_gamma   90.00
#
_symmetry.space_group_name_H-M   'P 1'
#
loop_
_entity.id
_entity.type
_entity.pdbx_description
1 polymer ?
#
loop_
_entity_poly.entity_id
_entity_poly.type
_entity_poly.pdbx_seq_one_letter_code
_entity_poly.pdbx_strand_id
1 'polypeptide(L)'
;MAAVAGNPSAAAEDLEPQREGVPGLESQRRQIEIGESGRERPLRAGESWFLVEQHWYRQWEVYVQGGDQNSSTFPSCINNAKLFQDQINWGLKKGLVEGEDYVLLSSAAWHFLVSWYGLEQGQPPIERKVVELRGIQKVEVYPVELLLVQHSDMGTPHSAQFSQIDSIDLVLRTAREKFLVRPEKETRLWVKNSQGSFERLCNTRVTVLDAALKSGQLVVMETRNKDGTWPSAQPQTGNKASKENEDFQCQPGICGLTNLGNTCFMNSALQCLSNVPQLTEYFLKNRYLEELNFCNPLGMKGEIAEAYADLVKQAWSGHHRSVVPQVFKTKVGHFASQFLGYQQHDSQELLSFLLDGLHEDLNRVKKKEYVELCDAAGRPDHEVAQEAWQNHKRRNDSVIVDTFHGLFKSTLVCPDCGNVSVTFDPFCYLSVPLPVSHKRVMEVFFVSMDPRRKPEQHRLVVPKKGKISDLCVALAKHTGVSPERMMVADVFSHRFYKIYQLEESLSTILDRDDIFIYEVSGRSAICENSREDVVLPIYLRERTPARDYNNSYYGLMLFGHPLLVSVPRDRLSWDNLYHILLYRLSRYVTRPSSDDEDDGDEKADMAPKESIPKPGHAAGCSSQNPGPEQAGPSSGVAGGSRAPMNNAPGPSHWPQRVRRKHLFTLQTVNSNGTSDRSNFNEDTHAQPYIAIDWEPEMKKRYYNEVEAEGYVKHDCVGYVLKKAPVRLQECIELFTTMETLEKENPWFCPSCKQHQLATKKLDLWKLPETLIIHLKRFSYTRFSREKLDTLVEFPIRDLDFSEFVMKPQNELAPELYKYDLIAVSNHYGGLRDGHYTTFACNKDSGQWHYFDDNSVSPVTENQIESKAAYVLFYQRQDVARRLRSQQASSDPPAPPACGPPPNSDSMDVN
;
A
#
# COMPACT_ATOMS: atom_id res chain seq x y z
N MET A 1 49.39 -45.05 -49.68
CA MET A 1 50.33 -45.75 -50.59
C MET A 1 49.50 -46.49 -51.66
N ALA A 2 50.12 -47.22 -52.59
CA ALA A 2 49.51 -47.99 -53.70
C ALA A 2 48.15 -48.66 -53.34
N ALA A 3 47.08 -48.55 -54.15
CA ALA A 3 46.79 -49.26 -55.42
C ALA A 3 46.47 -50.77 -55.21
N VAL A 4 45.62 -51.47 -55.98
CA VAL A 4 45.17 -51.35 -57.39
C VAL A 4 43.64 -51.56 -57.50
N ALA A 5 43.02 -51.27 -58.65
CA ALA A 5 41.57 -51.36 -58.91
C ALA A 5 41.06 -52.77 -59.30
N GLY A 6 39.74 -52.98 -59.19
CA GLY A 6 39.01 -54.15 -59.74
C GLY A 6 37.49 -53.94 -59.72
N ASN A 7 36.82 -54.16 -60.86
CA ASN A 7 35.38 -53.95 -61.10
C ASN A 7 34.99 -54.77 -62.36
N PRO A 8 33.74 -55.21 -62.61
CA PRO A 8 32.57 -55.45 -61.74
C PRO A 8 31.96 -56.88 -61.90
N SER A 9 30.81 -57.13 -61.25
CA SER A 9 29.70 -58.02 -61.72
C SER A 9 29.96 -59.52 -62.01
N ALA A 10 29.46 -60.40 -61.13
CA ALA A 10 28.94 -61.72 -61.51
C ALA A 10 27.90 -62.24 -60.50
N ALA A 11 26.96 -63.06 -61.01
CA ALA A 11 26.08 -64.05 -60.35
C ALA A 11 25.49 -63.78 -58.93
N ALA A 12 24.17 -63.95 -58.81
CA ALA A 12 23.56 -64.35 -57.55
C ALA A 12 23.69 -65.89 -57.39
N GLU A 13 23.96 -66.34 -56.17
CA GLU A 13 23.76 -67.73 -55.74
C GLU A 13 22.96 -67.70 -54.43
N ASP A 14 21.91 -68.52 -54.34
CA ASP A 14 21.05 -68.58 -53.16
C ASP A 14 21.78 -69.25 -51.99
N LEU A 15 21.96 -68.49 -50.91
CA LEU A 15 22.44 -69.00 -49.62
C LEU A 15 21.32 -68.88 -48.58
N GLU A 16 20.52 -69.95 -48.48
CA GLU A 16 19.61 -70.12 -47.35
C GLU A 16 20.41 -70.11 -46.03
N PRO A 17 20.08 -69.24 -45.06
CA PRO A 17 20.72 -69.27 -43.75
C PRO A 17 20.31 -70.54 -42.99
N GLN A 18 21.30 -71.32 -42.55
CA GLN A 18 21.10 -72.60 -41.88
C GLN A 18 20.24 -72.46 -40.61
N ARG A 19 19.17 -73.25 -40.49
CA ARG A 19 18.24 -73.26 -39.33
C ARG A 19 18.82 -73.96 -38.08
N GLU A 20 20.04 -73.61 -37.66
CA GLU A 20 20.61 -74.08 -36.38
C GLU A 20 20.52 -72.98 -35.30
N GLY A 21 19.58 -73.14 -34.35
CA GLY A 21 19.45 -72.27 -33.18
C GLY A 21 18.02 -71.86 -32.80
N VAL A 22 17.03 -72.05 -33.68
CA VAL A 22 15.62 -71.69 -33.42
C VAL A 22 14.98 -72.74 -32.47
N PRO A 23 14.46 -72.35 -31.29
CA PRO A 23 13.83 -73.29 -30.37
C PRO A 23 12.45 -73.76 -30.88
N GLY A 24 11.97 -74.90 -30.38
CA GLY A 24 10.67 -75.46 -30.77
C GLY A 24 9.50 -74.50 -30.49
N LEU A 25 8.45 -74.56 -31.30
CA LEU A 25 7.35 -73.57 -31.33
C LEU A 25 6.72 -73.34 -29.95
N GLU A 26 6.42 -74.40 -29.20
CA GLU A 26 5.89 -74.34 -27.83
C GLU A 26 6.84 -73.63 -26.82
N SER A 27 8.15 -73.65 -27.07
CA SER A 27 9.13 -72.87 -26.29
C SER A 27 9.17 -71.41 -26.71
N GLN A 28 9.06 -71.12 -28.01
CA GLN A 28 8.91 -69.74 -28.51
C GLN A 28 7.66 -69.11 -27.92
N ARG A 29 6.53 -69.84 -27.96
CA ARG A 29 5.25 -69.44 -27.38
C ARG A 29 5.42 -68.98 -25.95
N ARG A 30 5.97 -69.85 -25.09
CA ARG A 30 6.18 -69.53 -23.68
C ARG A 30 7.13 -68.36 -23.47
N GLN A 31 8.19 -68.21 -24.26
CA GLN A 31 9.16 -67.12 -24.11
C GLN A 31 8.61 -65.73 -24.49
N ILE A 32 7.57 -65.67 -25.34
CA ILE A 32 6.94 -64.43 -25.80
C ILE A 32 5.63 -64.13 -25.07
N GLU A 33 4.82 -65.13 -24.74
CA GLU A 33 3.56 -64.97 -24.02
C GLU A 33 3.77 -64.89 -22.48
N ILE A 34 4.63 -65.76 -21.89
CA ILE A 34 4.58 -66.11 -20.45
C ILE A 34 5.92 -65.84 -19.72
N GLY A 35 5.84 -65.43 -18.45
CA GLY A 35 7.02 -65.31 -17.55
C GLY A 35 7.78 -63.98 -17.69
N GLU A 36 9.02 -63.92 -17.18
CA GLU A 36 9.76 -62.65 -17.04
C GLU A 36 10.12 -61.96 -18.38
N SER A 37 10.12 -62.69 -19.49
CA SER A 37 10.29 -62.14 -20.85
C SER A 37 8.97 -61.83 -21.56
N GLY A 38 7.85 -62.41 -21.10
CA GLY A 38 6.59 -62.43 -21.82
C GLY A 38 5.81 -61.11 -21.82
N ARG A 39 4.85 -60.99 -22.73
CA ARG A 39 3.97 -59.81 -22.88
C ARG A 39 3.12 -59.53 -21.63
N GLU A 40 2.68 -60.57 -20.92
CA GLU A 40 1.81 -60.42 -19.73
C GLU A 40 2.55 -59.92 -18.46
N ARG A 41 3.88 -59.74 -18.52
CA ARG A 41 4.65 -59.28 -17.37
C ARG A 41 4.24 -57.86 -16.96
N PRO A 42 4.23 -57.53 -15.65
CA PRO A 42 4.00 -56.15 -15.21
C PRO A 42 5.08 -55.23 -15.78
N LEU A 43 4.64 -54.08 -16.32
CA LEU A 43 5.52 -53.01 -16.74
C LEU A 43 6.40 -52.53 -15.57
N ARG A 44 7.56 -51.94 -15.87
CA ARG A 44 8.38 -51.20 -14.90
C ARG A 44 8.85 -49.89 -15.52
N ALA A 45 8.72 -48.78 -14.78
CA ALA A 45 9.11 -47.46 -15.28
C ALA A 45 10.57 -47.42 -15.76
N GLY A 46 10.81 -46.79 -16.91
CA GLY A 46 12.12 -46.69 -17.57
C GLY A 46 12.49 -47.86 -18.50
N GLU A 47 11.73 -48.96 -18.51
CA GLU A 47 12.00 -50.09 -19.43
C GLU A 47 11.67 -49.77 -20.89
N SER A 48 12.44 -50.38 -21.79
CA SER A 48 12.20 -50.34 -23.24
C SER A 48 11.31 -51.50 -23.70
N TRP A 49 10.26 -51.15 -24.44
CA TRP A 49 9.28 -52.04 -25.06
C TRP A 49 9.15 -51.70 -26.55
N PHE A 50 8.80 -52.67 -27.38
CA PHE A 50 8.83 -52.55 -28.84
C PHE A 50 7.44 -52.74 -29.44
N LEU A 51 7.12 -51.95 -30.46
CA LEU A 51 5.87 -52.11 -31.23
C LEU A 51 6.08 -53.06 -32.41
N VAL A 52 5.16 -54.01 -32.54
CA VAL A 52 5.09 -54.98 -33.65
C VAL A 52 3.72 -54.89 -34.30
N GLU A 53 3.66 -54.92 -35.63
CA GLU A 53 2.40 -54.86 -36.37
C GLU A 53 1.48 -56.07 -36.07
N GLN A 54 0.19 -55.78 -35.85
CA GLN A 54 -0.77 -56.71 -35.25
C GLN A 54 -1.17 -57.88 -36.17
N HIS A 55 -1.07 -57.73 -37.49
CA HIS A 55 -1.38 -58.78 -38.45
C HIS A 55 -0.21 -59.77 -38.55
N TRP A 56 1.03 -59.28 -38.60
CA TRP A 56 2.24 -60.12 -38.49
C TRP A 56 2.24 -60.89 -37.17
N TYR A 57 1.93 -60.22 -36.05
CA TYR A 57 1.87 -60.89 -34.75
C TYR A 57 0.78 -61.98 -34.69
N ARG A 58 -0.42 -61.74 -35.25
CA ARG A 58 -1.47 -62.77 -35.35
C ARG A 58 -1.09 -63.93 -36.27
N GLN A 59 -0.35 -63.67 -37.35
CA GLN A 59 0.18 -64.74 -38.20
C GLN A 59 1.21 -65.60 -37.42
N TRP A 60 2.07 -64.97 -36.62
CA TRP A 60 2.98 -65.65 -35.72
C TRP A 60 2.25 -66.46 -34.63
N GLU A 61 1.21 -65.91 -33.98
CA GLU A 61 0.37 -66.64 -33.02
C GLU A 61 -0.24 -67.91 -33.64
N VAL A 62 -0.84 -67.80 -34.83
CA VAL A 62 -1.44 -68.94 -35.54
C VAL A 62 -0.39 -69.98 -35.96
N TYR A 63 0.77 -69.54 -36.45
CA TYR A 63 1.89 -70.42 -36.79
C TYR A 63 2.40 -71.20 -35.57
N VAL A 64 2.57 -70.53 -34.43
CA VAL A 64 3.07 -71.14 -33.19
C VAL A 64 2.04 -72.04 -32.51
N GLN A 65 0.74 -71.76 -32.67
CA GLN A 65 -0.33 -72.57 -32.08
C GLN A 65 -0.77 -73.78 -32.93
N GLY A 66 -0.50 -73.80 -34.25
CA GLY A 66 -1.02 -74.85 -35.15
C GLY A 66 -0.16 -75.24 -36.35
N GLY A 67 1.03 -74.68 -36.52
CA GLY A 67 1.95 -75.02 -37.61
C GLY A 67 2.90 -76.19 -37.29
N ASP A 68 3.32 -76.90 -38.34
CA ASP A 68 4.65 -77.52 -38.33
C ASP A 68 5.71 -76.52 -38.84
N GLN A 69 7.00 -76.86 -38.74
CA GLN A 69 8.09 -75.96 -39.13
C GLN A 69 8.21 -75.71 -40.65
N ASN A 70 7.41 -76.39 -41.47
CA ASN A 70 7.39 -76.34 -42.94
C ASN A 70 6.05 -75.82 -43.50
N SER A 71 5.13 -75.38 -42.63
CA SER A 71 3.78 -74.97 -43.00
C SER A 71 3.73 -73.64 -43.77
N SER A 72 2.74 -73.50 -44.65
CA SER A 72 2.46 -72.27 -45.40
C SER A 72 2.00 -71.08 -44.55
N THR A 73 1.81 -71.27 -43.24
CA THR A 73 1.54 -70.20 -42.27
C THR A 73 2.80 -69.50 -41.72
N PHE A 74 4.01 -69.97 -42.06
CA PHE A 74 5.28 -69.37 -41.60
C PHE A 74 5.29 -67.83 -41.74
N PRO A 75 5.42 -67.07 -40.63
CA PRO A 75 5.57 -65.63 -40.71
C PRO A 75 6.96 -65.30 -41.28
N SER A 76 7.00 -64.48 -42.33
CA SER A 76 8.24 -63.93 -42.87
C SER A 76 8.90 -62.94 -41.89
N CYS A 77 9.97 -62.26 -42.32
CA CYS A 77 10.60 -61.19 -41.55
C CYS A 77 9.56 -60.21 -40.97
N ILE A 78 9.80 -59.72 -39.75
CA ILE A 78 8.95 -58.74 -39.09
C ILE A 78 8.78 -57.52 -40.00
N ASN A 79 7.54 -57.17 -40.32
CA ASN A 79 7.23 -56.03 -41.18
C ASN A 79 6.28 -55.05 -40.48
N ASN A 80 6.84 -53.90 -40.08
CA ASN A 80 6.14 -52.80 -39.43
C ASN A 80 5.69 -51.70 -40.42
N ALA A 81 5.78 -51.90 -41.75
CA ALA A 81 5.53 -50.88 -42.77
C ALA A 81 4.15 -50.19 -42.65
N LYS A 82 3.12 -50.90 -42.16
CA LYS A 82 1.79 -50.33 -41.95
C LYS A 82 1.71 -49.37 -40.75
N LEU A 83 2.62 -49.46 -39.78
CA LEU A 83 2.68 -48.55 -38.62
C LEU A 83 3.30 -47.19 -38.98
N PHE A 84 4.15 -47.16 -40.01
CA PHE A 84 4.80 -45.94 -40.47
C PHE A 84 3.91 -45.12 -41.42
N GLN A 85 4.00 -43.79 -41.29
CA GLN A 85 3.34 -42.80 -42.14
C GLN A 85 4.13 -42.57 -43.43
N ASP A 86 5.46 -42.71 -43.37
CA ASP A 86 6.37 -42.63 -44.52
C ASP A 86 7.53 -43.63 -44.40
N GLN A 87 8.05 -44.08 -45.54
CA GLN A 87 9.19 -45.00 -45.63
C GLN A 87 10.54 -44.26 -45.74
N ILE A 88 10.55 -42.95 -45.51
CA ILE A 88 11.74 -42.08 -45.66
C ILE A 88 12.24 -41.64 -44.29
N ASN A 89 11.36 -41.05 -43.46
CA ASN A 89 11.71 -40.63 -42.10
C ASN A 89 11.31 -41.67 -41.02
N TRP A 90 10.60 -42.75 -41.42
CA TRP A 90 10.04 -43.77 -40.53
C TRP A 90 9.19 -43.17 -39.41
N GLY A 91 8.42 -42.12 -39.72
CA GLY A 91 7.51 -41.48 -38.77
C GLY A 91 6.35 -42.41 -38.42
N LEU A 92 6.05 -42.59 -37.14
CA LEU A 92 4.91 -43.43 -36.72
C LEU A 92 3.58 -42.72 -37.02
N LYS A 93 2.62 -43.41 -37.65
CA LYS A 93 1.25 -42.89 -37.87
C LYS A 93 0.64 -42.43 -36.55
N LYS A 94 -0.10 -41.31 -36.57
CA LYS A 94 -0.80 -40.78 -35.39
C LYS A 94 -2.13 -41.50 -35.18
N GLY A 95 -2.42 -41.90 -33.94
CA GLY A 95 -3.71 -42.49 -33.53
C GLY A 95 -3.82 -44.01 -33.59
N LEU A 96 -2.70 -44.75 -33.62
CA LEU A 96 -2.69 -46.21 -33.63
C LEU A 96 -3.23 -46.81 -32.32
N VAL A 97 -3.95 -47.93 -32.42
CA VAL A 97 -4.59 -48.63 -31.29
C VAL A 97 -3.88 -49.95 -30.97
N GLU A 98 -3.55 -50.19 -29.69
CA GLU A 98 -3.00 -51.47 -29.25
C GLU A 98 -4.08 -52.57 -29.35
N GLY A 99 -3.75 -53.72 -29.93
CA GLY A 99 -4.69 -54.82 -30.17
C GLY A 99 -5.36 -54.78 -31.54
N GLU A 100 -5.38 -53.62 -32.22
CA GLU A 100 -5.92 -53.45 -33.58
C GLU A 100 -4.80 -53.22 -34.60
N ASP A 101 -3.91 -52.24 -34.35
CA ASP A 101 -2.80 -51.89 -35.23
C ASP A 101 -1.48 -52.54 -34.80
N TYR A 102 -1.18 -52.55 -33.49
CA TYR A 102 0.10 -53.06 -32.96
C TYR A 102 -0.03 -53.84 -31.65
N VAL A 103 1.02 -54.60 -31.35
CA VAL A 103 1.30 -55.29 -30.10
C VAL A 103 2.53 -54.69 -29.44
N LEU A 104 2.49 -54.55 -28.11
CA LEU A 104 3.65 -54.20 -27.29
C LEU A 104 4.37 -55.45 -26.79
N LEU A 105 5.69 -55.52 -26.98
CA LEU A 105 6.55 -56.60 -26.49
C LEU A 105 7.69 -56.08 -25.61
N SER A 106 8.13 -56.88 -24.65
CA SER A 106 9.31 -56.56 -23.84
C SER A 106 10.58 -56.57 -24.72
N SER A 107 11.65 -55.89 -24.28
CA SER A 107 12.95 -55.96 -24.96
C SER A 107 13.47 -57.39 -25.15
N ALA A 108 13.23 -58.30 -24.20
CA ALA A 108 13.62 -59.70 -24.33
C ALA A 108 12.82 -60.41 -25.43
N ALA A 109 11.49 -60.28 -25.42
CA ALA A 109 10.61 -60.84 -26.44
C ALA A 109 10.91 -60.31 -27.85
N TRP A 110 11.19 -59.00 -27.97
CA TRP A 110 11.62 -58.38 -29.22
C TRP A 110 12.92 -58.99 -29.77
N HIS A 111 13.97 -59.07 -28.96
CA HIS A 111 15.25 -59.65 -29.39
C HIS A 111 15.12 -61.13 -29.77
N PHE A 112 14.28 -61.90 -29.08
CA PHE A 112 13.98 -63.28 -29.46
C PHE A 112 13.33 -63.36 -30.85
N LEU A 113 12.23 -62.64 -31.11
CA LEU A 113 11.57 -62.66 -32.42
C LEU A 113 12.49 -62.19 -33.56
N VAL A 114 13.26 -61.11 -33.34
CA VAL A 114 14.25 -60.64 -34.34
C VAL A 114 15.33 -61.69 -34.59
N SER A 115 15.76 -62.45 -33.57
CA SER A 115 16.75 -63.53 -33.74
C SER A 115 16.22 -64.76 -34.47
N TRP A 116 14.90 -65.00 -34.48
CA TRP A 116 14.29 -66.19 -35.11
C TRP A 116 13.73 -65.92 -36.51
N TYR A 117 13.21 -64.71 -36.75
CA TYR A 117 12.50 -64.35 -37.99
C TYR A 117 13.15 -63.20 -38.77
N GLY A 118 14.02 -62.41 -38.13
CA GLY A 118 14.60 -61.20 -38.74
C GLY A 118 13.61 -60.02 -38.81
N LEU A 119 14.15 -58.86 -39.17
CA LEU A 119 13.42 -57.61 -39.41
C LEU A 119 13.54 -57.26 -40.90
N GLU A 120 12.48 -56.76 -41.53
CA GLU A 120 12.51 -56.42 -42.96
C GLU A 120 13.61 -55.39 -43.29
N GLN A 121 14.32 -55.62 -44.39
CA GLN A 121 15.58 -54.95 -44.69
C GLN A 121 15.41 -53.43 -44.83
N GLY A 122 16.00 -52.69 -43.89
CA GLY A 122 15.96 -51.22 -43.84
C GLY A 122 14.95 -50.62 -42.85
N GLN A 123 14.05 -51.43 -42.26
CA GLN A 123 13.14 -50.94 -41.22
C GLN A 123 13.88 -50.76 -39.87
N PRO A 124 13.64 -49.66 -39.12
CA PRO A 124 14.16 -49.50 -37.76
C PRO A 124 13.25 -50.18 -36.71
N PRO A 125 13.81 -50.63 -35.57
CA PRO A 125 13.03 -51.13 -34.44
C PRO A 125 12.23 -49.99 -33.78
N ILE A 126 10.94 -50.21 -33.50
CA ILE A 126 10.06 -49.19 -32.90
C ILE A 126 10.12 -49.28 -31.37
N GLU A 127 11.25 -48.86 -30.79
CA GLU A 127 11.45 -48.79 -29.34
C GLU A 127 10.64 -47.64 -28.71
N ARG A 128 10.00 -47.90 -27.56
CA ARG A 128 9.28 -46.93 -26.71
C ARG A 128 9.51 -47.26 -25.23
N LYS A 129 9.38 -46.25 -24.36
CA LYS A 129 9.66 -46.40 -22.92
C LYS A 129 8.40 -46.52 -22.09
N VAL A 130 8.46 -47.30 -21.01
CA VAL A 130 7.46 -47.25 -19.94
C VAL A 130 7.66 -45.98 -19.13
N VAL A 131 6.59 -45.19 -19.01
CA VAL A 131 6.49 -44.02 -18.15
C VAL A 131 5.49 -44.30 -17.02
N GLU A 132 5.63 -43.61 -15.88
CA GLU A 132 4.65 -43.67 -14.80
C GLU A 132 3.79 -42.40 -14.79
N LEU A 133 2.52 -42.56 -15.12
CA LEU A 133 1.55 -41.47 -15.26
C LEU A 133 0.57 -41.56 -14.08
N ARG A 134 0.80 -40.74 -13.06
CA ARG A 134 -0.06 -40.65 -11.85
C ARG A 134 -0.26 -41.99 -11.13
N GLY A 135 0.82 -42.78 -11.00
CA GLY A 135 0.81 -44.10 -10.37
C GLY A 135 0.34 -45.25 -11.28
N ILE A 136 0.03 -44.98 -12.55
CA ILE A 136 -0.25 -46.00 -13.56
C ILE A 136 0.92 -46.06 -14.53
N GLN A 137 1.59 -47.20 -14.62
CA GLN A 137 2.69 -47.41 -15.57
C GLN A 137 2.13 -47.78 -16.95
N LYS A 138 2.66 -47.17 -18.01
CA LYS A 138 2.22 -47.38 -19.41
C LYS A 138 3.36 -47.10 -20.38
N VAL A 139 3.41 -47.78 -21.53
CA VAL A 139 4.34 -47.43 -22.62
C VAL A 139 3.90 -46.12 -23.29
N GLU A 140 4.81 -45.14 -23.35
CA GLU A 140 4.61 -43.89 -24.09
C GLU A 140 4.88 -44.11 -25.58
N VAL A 141 3.83 -44.33 -26.37
CA VAL A 141 3.94 -44.57 -27.82
C VAL A 141 4.21 -43.29 -28.62
N TYR A 142 3.74 -42.14 -28.11
CA TYR A 142 3.89 -40.82 -28.73
C TYR A 142 4.43 -39.81 -27.72
N PRO A 143 5.71 -39.40 -27.84
CA PRO A 143 6.24 -38.24 -27.12
C PRO A 143 5.49 -36.95 -27.48
N VAL A 144 5.54 -35.97 -26.58
CA VAL A 144 4.96 -34.64 -26.76
C VAL A 144 5.88 -33.79 -27.64
N GLU A 145 5.48 -33.58 -28.89
CA GLU A 145 6.16 -32.68 -29.84
C GLU A 145 5.78 -31.22 -29.56
N LEU A 146 6.73 -30.39 -29.11
CA LEU A 146 6.55 -28.96 -28.83
C LEU A 146 7.25 -28.09 -29.87
N LEU A 147 6.62 -26.99 -30.26
CA LEU A 147 7.18 -26.00 -31.18
C LEU A 147 7.84 -24.87 -30.38
N LEU A 148 9.17 -24.90 -30.29
CA LEU A 148 9.97 -23.90 -29.59
C LEU A 148 10.22 -22.70 -30.51
N VAL A 149 9.98 -21.47 -30.05
CA VAL A 149 10.39 -20.21 -30.72
C VAL A 149 11.11 -19.28 -29.76
N GLN A 150 11.98 -18.42 -30.27
CA GLN A 150 12.60 -17.35 -29.48
C GLN A 150 11.74 -16.08 -29.61
N HIS A 151 11.53 -15.32 -28.52
CA HIS A 151 10.71 -14.08 -28.59
C HIS A 151 11.23 -13.06 -29.63
N SER A 152 12.55 -13.05 -29.90
CA SER A 152 13.17 -12.21 -30.94
C SER A 152 13.00 -12.72 -32.37
N ASP A 153 12.70 -14.01 -32.56
CA ASP A 153 12.37 -14.61 -33.85
C ASP A 153 11.21 -15.61 -33.68
N MET A 154 10.00 -15.05 -33.75
CA MET A 154 8.75 -15.81 -33.77
C MET A 154 8.47 -16.47 -35.14
N GLY A 155 9.34 -16.28 -36.14
CA GLY A 155 9.21 -16.80 -37.50
C GLY A 155 9.81 -18.20 -37.70
N THR A 156 10.73 -18.63 -36.82
CA THR A 156 11.44 -19.92 -36.95
C THR A 156 11.07 -20.94 -35.85
N PRO A 157 9.91 -21.61 -35.93
CA PRO A 157 9.54 -22.66 -34.98
C PRO A 157 10.43 -23.91 -35.13
N HIS A 158 11.09 -24.28 -34.03
CA HIS A 158 11.93 -25.46 -33.91
C HIS A 158 11.15 -26.57 -33.19
N SER A 159 10.87 -27.68 -33.88
CA SER A 159 10.25 -28.85 -33.23
C SER A 159 11.24 -29.57 -32.30
N ALA A 160 10.78 -29.96 -31.11
CA ALA A 160 11.49 -30.81 -30.17
C ALA A 160 10.50 -31.78 -29.49
N GLN A 161 10.94 -33.01 -29.22
CA GLN A 161 10.12 -34.05 -28.60
C GLN A 161 10.53 -34.26 -27.15
N PHE A 162 9.55 -34.36 -26.25
CA PHE A 162 9.72 -34.57 -24.81
C PHE A 162 8.76 -35.66 -24.32
N SER A 163 9.14 -36.39 -23.28
CA SER A 163 8.25 -37.32 -22.59
C SER A 163 7.21 -36.56 -21.75
N GLN A 164 6.03 -37.14 -21.55
CA GLN A 164 5.03 -36.60 -20.61
C GLN A 164 5.56 -36.44 -19.17
N ILE A 165 6.56 -37.22 -18.78
CA ILE A 165 7.21 -37.14 -17.45
C ILE A 165 8.46 -36.24 -17.43
N ASP A 166 8.92 -35.71 -18.57
CA ASP A 166 10.04 -34.77 -18.60
C ASP A 166 9.66 -33.46 -17.90
N SER A 167 10.65 -32.80 -17.30
CA SER A 167 10.45 -31.50 -16.63
C SER A 167 10.42 -30.33 -17.62
N ILE A 168 9.68 -29.28 -17.27
CA ILE A 168 9.71 -28.01 -18.02
C ILE A 168 11.12 -27.35 -18.02
N ASP A 169 11.95 -27.65 -17.02
CA ASP A 169 13.37 -27.31 -17.01
C ASP A 169 14.17 -27.98 -18.14
N LEU A 170 13.85 -29.23 -18.51
CA LEU A 170 14.44 -29.86 -19.70
C LEU A 170 14.01 -29.15 -20.99
N VAL A 171 12.73 -28.79 -21.10
CA VAL A 171 12.20 -28.00 -22.23
C VAL A 171 12.94 -26.66 -22.35
N LEU A 172 13.22 -25.99 -21.21
CA LEU A 172 13.98 -24.76 -21.15
C LEU A 172 15.46 -24.96 -21.54
N ARG A 173 16.12 -26.03 -21.07
CA ARG A 173 17.51 -26.35 -21.44
C ARG A 173 17.64 -26.65 -22.94
N THR A 174 16.77 -27.50 -23.49
CA THR A 174 16.73 -27.78 -24.93
C THR A 174 16.44 -26.51 -25.75
N ALA A 175 15.57 -25.61 -25.29
CA ALA A 175 15.38 -24.31 -25.94
C ALA A 175 16.66 -23.45 -25.93
N ARG A 176 17.33 -23.32 -24.78
CA ARG A 176 18.59 -22.54 -24.65
C ARG A 176 19.70 -23.09 -25.54
N GLU A 177 19.83 -24.42 -25.61
CA GLU A 177 20.77 -25.11 -26.49
C GLU A 177 20.46 -24.86 -27.98
N LYS A 178 19.19 -25.02 -28.40
CA LYS A 178 18.76 -24.78 -29.79
C LYS A 178 18.96 -23.33 -30.23
N PHE A 179 18.70 -22.36 -29.34
CA PHE A 179 18.86 -20.93 -29.61
C PHE A 179 20.25 -20.37 -29.25
N LEU A 180 21.21 -21.23 -28.90
CA LEU A 180 22.60 -20.86 -28.53
C LEU A 180 22.69 -19.78 -27.43
N VAL A 181 21.74 -19.79 -26.49
CA VAL A 181 21.67 -18.82 -25.38
C VAL A 181 22.54 -19.30 -24.22
N ARG A 182 23.51 -18.47 -23.83
CA ARG A 182 24.49 -18.81 -22.79
C ARG A 182 23.85 -19.13 -21.43
N PRO A 183 24.41 -20.06 -20.64
CA PRO A 183 23.87 -20.45 -19.32
C PRO A 183 23.66 -19.30 -18.32
N GLU A 184 24.45 -18.23 -18.41
CA GLU A 184 24.37 -17.06 -17.51
C GLU A 184 23.19 -16.12 -17.82
N LYS A 185 22.61 -16.19 -19.03
CA LYS A 185 21.50 -15.32 -19.43
C LYS A 185 20.18 -15.82 -18.85
N GLU A 186 19.51 -14.98 -18.09
CA GLU A 186 18.18 -15.30 -17.55
C GLU A 186 17.14 -15.46 -18.68
N THR A 187 16.34 -16.52 -18.59
CA THR A 187 15.40 -16.97 -19.63
C THR A 187 14.15 -17.56 -19.00
N ARG A 188 12.99 -17.33 -19.60
CA ARG A 188 11.68 -17.88 -19.15
C ARG A 188 10.86 -18.41 -20.31
N LEU A 189 9.92 -19.31 -20.02
CA LEU A 189 9.04 -19.92 -21.01
C LEU A 189 7.59 -19.42 -20.90
N TRP A 190 6.95 -19.26 -22.06
CA TRP A 190 5.51 -19.02 -22.22
C TRP A 190 4.91 -20.09 -23.10
N VAL A 191 3.70 -20.58 -22.80
CA VAL A 191 2.89 -21.40 -23.70
C VAL A 191 1.81 -20.54 -24.36
N LYS A 192 1.52 -20.78 -25.64
CA LYS A 192 0.38 -20.18 -26.33
C LYS A 192 -0.86 -21.06 -26.18
N ASN A 193 -1.90 -20.53 -25.54
CA ASN A 193 -3.16 -21.23 -25.33
C ASN A 193 -4.06 -21.22 -26.57
N SER A 194 -5.07 -22.10 -26.58
CA SER A 194 -6.04 -22.22 -27.68
C SER A 194 -6.86 -20.95 -27.94
N GLN A 195 -6.96 -20.06 -26.95
CA GLN A 195 -7.59 -18.73 -27.07
C GLN A 195 -6.64 -17.67 -27.67
N GLY A 196 -5.39 -18.03 -27.99
CA GLY A 196 -4.38 -17.13 -28.55
C GLY A 196 -3.58 -16.32 -27.52
N SER A 197 -3.99 -16.32 -26.25
CA SER A 197 -3.24 -15.76 -25.12
C SER A 197 -1.93 -16.51 -24.86
N PHE A 198 -0.98 -15.84 -24.22
CA PHE A 198 0.25 -16.46 -23.70
C PHE A 198 0.18 -16.55 -22.18
N GLU A 199 0.45 -17.75 -21.65
CA GLU A 199 0.55 -18.02 -20.22
C GLU A 199 1.97 -18.45 -19.86
N ARG A 200 2.50 -17.96 -18.74
CA ARG A 200 3.90 -18.20 -18.36
C ARG A 200 4.03 -19.53 -17.62
N LEU A 201 5.01 -20.33 -18.00
CA LEU A 201 5.35 -21.57 -17.29
C LEU A 201 6.25 -21.24 -16.10
N CYS A 202 5.65 -20.72 -15.02
CA CYS A 202 6.36 -20.18 -13.85
C CYS A 202 7.19 -21.24 -13.11
N ASN A 203 6.64 -22.45 -12.94
CA ASN A 203 7.29 -23.54 -12.21
C ASN A 203 7.96 -24.51 -13.21
N THR A 204 9.27 -24.41 -13.39
CA THR A 204 10.01 -25.29 -14.31
C THR A 204 10.16 -26.73 -13.80
N ARG A 205 9.83 -27.01 -12.53
CA ARG A 205 9.98 -28.33 -11.90
C ARG A 205 8.79 -29.28 -12.12
N VAL A 206 7.69 -28.81 -12.71
CA VAL A 206 6.56 -29.69 -13.07
C VAL A 206 6.87 -30.52 -14.32
N THR A 207 6.12 -31.60 -14.52
CA THR A 207 6.20 -32.40 -15.74
C THR A 207 5.49 -31.73 -16.93
N VAL A 208 5.82 -32.13 -18.16
CA VAL A 208 5.11 -31.75 -19.38
C VAL A 208 3.60 -32.06 -19.27
N LEU A 209 3.24 -33.20 -18.65
CA LEU A 209 1.86 -33.59 -18.36
C LEU A 209 1.15 -32.64 -17.38
N ASP A 210 1.81 -32.29 -16.28
CA ASP A 210 1.19 -31.47 -15.22
C ASP A 210 1.15 -29.98 -15.59
N ALA A 211 2.03 -29.53 -16.49
CA ALA A 211 1.89 -28.27 -17.23
C ALA A 211 0.77 -28.30 -18.30
N ALA A 212 0.07 -29.43 -18.45
CA ALA A 212 -0.99 -29.68 -19.43
C ALA A 212 -0.59 -29.43 -20.90
N LEU A 213 0.71 -29.56 -21.21
CA LEU A 213 1.23 -29.31 -22.55
C LEU A 213 0.82 -30.41 -23.54
N LYS A 214 0.62 -30.03 -24.79
CA LYS A 214 0.09 -30.89 -25.86
C LYS A 214 0.95 -30.82 -27.11
N SER A 215 1.00 -31.94 -27.83
CA SER A 215 1.70 -32.02 -29.13
C SER A 215 1.17 -30.94 -30.09
N GLY A 216 2.08 -30.20 -30.70
CA GLY A 216 1.80 -29.08 -31.60
C GLY A 216 1.62 -27.71 -30.93
N GLN A 217 1.74 -27.60 -29.60
CA GLN A 217 1.70 -26.29 -28.93
C GLN A 217 2.97 -25.46 -29.16
N LEU A 218 2.79 -24.14 -29.25
CA LEU A 218 3.86 -23.16 -29.34
C LEU A 218 4.35 -22.77 -27.94
N VAL A 219 5.65 -22.93 -27.70
CA VAL A 219 6.35 -22.50 -26.49
C VAL A 219 7.37 -21.43 -26.85
N VAL A 220 7.22 -20.23 -26.30
CA VAL A 220 8.11 -19.09 -26.54
C VAL A 220 9.15 -19.03 -25.42
N MET A 221 10.44 -19.11 -25.78
CA MET A 221 11.54 -18.77 -24.90
C MET A 221 11.86 -17.28 -25.03
N GLU A 222 11.75 -16.58 -23.90
CA GLU A 222 12.12 -15.17 -23.77
C GLU A 222 13.47 -15.08 -23.03
N THR A 223 14.34 -14.18 -23.49
CA THR A 223 15.64 -13.90 -22.86
C THR A 223 15.61 -12.48 -22.28
N ARG A 224 16.15 -12.30 -21.08
CA ARG A 224 16.15 -11.01 -20.38
C ARG A 224 17.12 -10.01 -21.03
N ASN A 225 16.74 -8.75 -21.08
CA ASN A 225 17.55 -7.67 -21.66
C ASN A 225 18.66 -7.21 -20.70
N LYS A 226 19.69 -6.52 -21.22
CA LYS A 226 20.81 -5.97 -20.42
C LYS A 226 20.36 -4.93 -19.38
N ASP A 227 19.37 -4.12 -19.74
CA ASP A 227 18.74 -3.10 -18.89
C ASP A 227 17.92 -3.70 -17.74
N GLY A 228 17.75 -5.03 -17.73
CA GLY A 228 16.94 -5.73 -16.76
C GLY A 228 15.45 -5.74 -17.06
N THR A 229 15.01 -5.31 -18.25
CA THR A 229 13.63 -5.48 -18.70
C THR A 229 13.40 -6.85 -19.35
N TRP A 230 12.13 -7.20 -19.50
CA TRP A 230 11.67 -8.32 -20.29
C TRP A 230 11.02 -7.81 -21.59
N PRO A 231 11.38 -8.31 -22.78
CA PRO A 231 10.73 -7.96 -24.05
C PRO A 231 9.20 -7.93 -24.02
N SER A 232 8.54 -8.89 -23.36
CA SER A 232 7.07 -8.99 -23.28
C SER A 232 6.42 -8.00 -22.31
N ALA A 233 7.22 -7.27 -21.52
CA ALA A 233 6.74 -6.29 -20.53
C ALA A 233 6.84 -4.85 -21.02
N GLN A 234 7.44 -4.59 -22.19
CA GLN A 234 7.50 -3.26 -22.79
C GLN A 234 6.13 -2.87 -23.36
N PRO A 235 5.57 -1.69 -23.02
CA PRO A 235 4.32 -1.22 -23.60
C PRO A 235 4.45 -1.02 -25.12
N GLN A 236 3.40 -1.40 -25.87
CA GLN A 236 3.25 -1.13 -27.30
C GLN A 236 2.93 0.37 -27.59
N THR A 237 3.69 1.28 -27.00
CA THR A 237 3.63 2.73 -27.24
C THR A 237 4.72 3.12 -28.25
N GLY A 238 4.33 3.85 -29.30
CA GLY A 238 5.08 3.94 -30.55
C GLY A 238 6.51 4.49 -30.47
N ASN A 239 7.36 3.97 -31.36
CA ASN A 239 8.75 4.37 -31.61
C ASN A 239 9.06 5.86 -31.38
N LYS A 240 9.77 6.16 -30.28
CA LYS A 240 10.57 7.41 -30.14
C LYS A 240 11.62 7.44 -29.02
N ALA A 241 11.66 6.46 -28.11
CA ALA A 241 12.59 6.44 -26.96
C ALA A 241 13.86 5.58 -27.16
N SER A 242 14.04 4.99 -28.35
CA SER A 242 14.94 3.84 -28.59
C SER A 242 16.29 4.17 -29.24
N LYS A 243 16.88 5.34 -28.94
CA LYS A 243 18.29 5.66 -29.31
C LYS A 243 19.09 6.49 -28.31
N GLU A 244 18.47 7.23 -27.39
CA GLU A 244 19.20 8.07 -26.42
C GLU A 244 19.53 7.34 -25.09
N ASN A 245 18.93 6.16 -24.86
CA ASN A 245 19.11 5.39 -23.62
C ASN A 245 20.20 4.30 -23.68
N GLU A 246 20.72 3.92 -24.85
CA GLU A 246 21.71 2.82 -24.93
C GLU A 246 23.08 3.18 -24.36
N ASP A 247 23.44 4.48 -24.35
CA ASP A 247 24.69 5.00 -23.77
C ASP A 247 24.53 5.55 -22.33
N PHE A 248 23.33 5.54 -21.74
CA PHE A 248 23.10 6.14 -20.42
C PHE A 248 23.39 5.16 -19.27
N GLN A 249 24.66 5.09 -18.87
CA GLN A 249 25.11 4.26 -17.75
C GLN A 249 25.10 5.04 -16.41
N CYS A 250 24.05 4.82 -15.61
CA CYS A 250 23.96 5.27 -14.22
C CYS A 250 24.64 4.28 -13.26
N GLN A 251 24.96 4.70 -12.04
CA GLN A 251 25.39 3.76 -11.00
C GLN A 251 24.20 2.86 -10.57
N PRO A 252 24.37 1.53 -10.48
CA PRO A 252 23.37 0.62 -9.93
C PRO A 252 22.77 1.09 -8.60
N GLY A 253 21.44 1.03 -8.47
CA GLY A 253 20.69 1.45 -7.28
C GLY A 253 20.32 2.93 -7.26
N ILE A 254 20.93 3.79 -8.10
CA ILE A 254 20.52 5.19 -8.26
C ILE A 254 19.43 5.27 -9.35
N CYS A 255 18.22 4.82 -9.01
CA CYS A 255 17.08 4.77 -9.91
C CYS A 255 15.77 5.11 -9.19
N GLY A 256 14.99 6.04 -9.74
CA GLY A 256 13.68 6.45 -9.20
C GLY A 256 12.54 5.46 -9.51
N LEU A 257 11.39 5.64 -8.87
CA LEU A 257 10.16 4.89 -9.12
C LEU A 257 9.01 5.84 -9.46
N THR A 258 8.48 5.74 -10.69
CA THR A 258 7.42 6.64 -11.17
C THR A 258 6.11 6.42 -10.39
N ASN A 259 5.51 7.51 -9.89
CA ASN A 259 4.23 7.47 -9.18
C ASN A 259 3.07 7.08 -10.13
N LEU A 260 2.22 6.17 -9.67
CA LEU A 260 1.06 5.63 -10.40
C LEU A 260 -0.27 6.10 -9.78
N GLY A 261 -0.29 7.34 -9.27
CA GLY A 261 -1.42 7.95 -8.58
C GLY A 261 -1.44 7.56 -7.10
N ASN A 262 -0.96 8.46 -6.24
CA ASN A 262 -0.83 8.27 -4.78
C ASN A 262 0.02 7.05 -4.36
N THR A 263 0.92 6.53 -5.22
CA THR A 263 1.75 5.35 -4.88
C THR A 263 3.09 5.67 -4.24
N CYS A 264 3.31 6.90 -3.76
CA CYS A 264 4.56 7.28 -3.10
C CYS A 264 4.85 6.43 -1.84
N PHE A 265 3.82 6.00 -1.11
CA PHE A 265 3.97 5.04 0.01
C PHE A 265 4.61 3.71 -0.43
N MET A 266 4.23 3.23 -1.62
CA MET A 266 4.77 2.02 -2.23
C MET A 266 6.20 2.25 -2.74
N ASN A 267 6.43 3.37 -3.41
CA ASN A 267 7.74 3.74 -3.90
C ASN A 267 8.74 3.87 -2.74
N SER A 268 8.36 4.48 -1.62
CA SER A 268 9.25 4.62 -0.45
C SER A 268 9.58 3.28 0.23
N ALA A 269 8.58 2.42 0.45
CA ALA A 269 8.82 1.08 1.01
C ALA A 269 9.73 0.23 0.11
N LEU A 270 9.55 0.33 -1.21
CA LEU A 270 10.38 -0.36 -2.20
C LEU A 270 11.81 0.16 -2.24
N GLN A 271 12.03 1.48 -2.19
CA GLN A 271 13.38 2.06 -2.16
C GLN A 271 14.14 1.67 -0.87
N CYS A 272 13.45 1.61 0.28
CA CYS A 272 14.06 1.13 1.52
C CYS A 272 14.50 -0.34 1.39
N LEU A 273 13.63 -1.23 0.93
CA LEU A 273 13.95 -2.66 0.74
C LEU A 273 15.03 -2.87 -0.33
N SER A 274 14.98 -2.12 -1.42
CA SER A 274 15.95 -2.17 -2.55
C SER A 274 17.38 -1.83 -2.11
N ASN A 275 17.56 -1.04 -1.04
CA ASN A 275 18.87 -0.71 -0.48
C ASN A 275 19.29 -1.63 0.69
N VAL A 276 18.54 -2.70 1.00
CA VAL A 276 18.98 -3.74 1.95
C VAL A 276 19.97 -4.70 1.25
N PRO A 277 21.27 -4.70 1.61
CA PRO A 277 22.28 -5.38 0.80
C PRO A 277 22.09 -6.90 0.65
N GLN A 278 21.78 -7.65 1.72
CA GLN A 278 21.58 -9.11 1.63
C GLN A 278 20.41 -9.46 0.70
N LEU A 279 19.30 -8.71 0.80
CA LEU A 279 18.07 -8.97 0.05
C LEU A 279 18.28 -8.71 -1.44
N THR A 280 18.86 -7.55 -1.78
CA THR A 280 19.15 -7.16 -3.16
C THR A 280 20.18 -8.09 -3.80
N GLU A 281 21.25 -8.46 -3.10
CA GLU A 281 22.20 -9.45 -3.65
C GLU A 281 21.58 -10.83 -3.88
N TYR A 282 20.68 -11.28 -3.00
CA TYR A 282 19.97 -12.55 -3.17
C TYR A 282 19.10 -12.58 -4.44
N PHE A 283 18.43 -11.47 -4.77
CA PHE A 283 17.66 -11.34 -6.01
C PHE A 283 18.53 -11.14 -7.26
N LEU A 284 19.62 -10.35 -7.17
CA LEU A 284 20.56 -10.15 -8.27
C LEU A 284 21.35 -11.43 -8.61
N LYS A 285 21.70 -12.24 -7.61
CA LYS A 285 22.37 -13.55 -7.77
C LYS A 285 21.39 -14.69 -8.12
N ASN A 286 20.15 -14.38 -8.50
CA ASN A 286 19.10 -15.32 -8.93
C ASN A 286 18.69 -16.42 -7.93
N ARG A 287 19.20 -16.40 -6.69
CA ARG A 287 18.99 -17.46 -5.69
C ARG A 287 17.52 -17.70 -5.35
N TYR A 288 16.69 -16.67 -5.45
CA TYR A 288 15.25 -16.77 -5.23
C TYR A 288 14.58 -17.85 -6.11
N LEU A 289 15.03 -18.04 -7.35
CA LEU A 289 14.46 -19.02 -8.28
C LEU A 289 14.55 -20.47 -7.76
N GLU A 290 15.53 -20.75 -6.90
CA GLU A 290 15.70 -22.09 -6.31
C GLU A 290 14.76 -22.32 -5.11
N GLU A 291 14.48 -21.26 -4.34
CA GLU A 291 13.74 -21.32 -3.07
C GLU A 291 12.20 -21.13 -3.25
N LEU A 292 11.76 -20.52 -4.36
CA LEU A 292 10.34 -20.24 -4.70
C LEU A 292 9.35 -21.36 -4.32
N ASN A 293 8.18 -20.96 -3.80
CA ASN A 293 7.19 -21.86 -3.21
C ASN A 293 5.79 -21.72 -3.84
N PHE A 294 5.66 -22.17 -5.09
CA PHE A 294 4.39 -22.21 -5.85
C PHE A 294 3.23 -22.96 -5.17
N CYS A 295 3.51 -23.78 -4.15
CA CYS A 295 2.54 -24.67 -3.49
C CYS A 295 2.16 -24.25 -2.06
N ASN A 296 2.71 -23.14 -1.54
CA ASN A 296 2.39 -22.66 -0.19
C ASN A 296 0.95 -22.11 -0.12
N PRO A 297 0.04 -22.65 0.72
CA PRO A 297 -1.31 -22.12 0.86
C PRO A 297 -1.38 -20.70 1.46
N LEU A 298 -0.29 -20.24 2.09
CA LEU A 298 -0.14 -18.88 2.62
C LEU A 298 0.65 -17.96 1.68
N GLY A 299 1.23 -18.51 0.61
CA GLY A 299 2.02 -17.76 -0.37
C GLY A 299 1.17 -17.21 -1.52
N MET A 300 1.78 -16.32 -2.31
CA MET A 300 1.18 -15.65 -3.46
C MET A 300 1.68 -16.32 -4.76
N LYS A 301 1.89 -17.65 -4.69
CA LYS A 301 2.42 -18.54 -5.75
C LYS A 301 3.78 -18.13 -6.33
N GLY A 302 4.58 -17.34 -5.61
CA GLY A 302 5.84 -16.77 -6.10
C GLY A 302 5.67 -15.45 -6.87
N GLU A 303 4.44 -15.03 -7.17
CA GLU A 303 4.17 -13.92 -8.08
C GLU A 303 4.62 -12.55 -7.53
N ILE A 304 4.66 -12.38 -6.20
CA ILE A 304 5.17 -11.16 -5.56
C ILE A 304 6.70 -11.21 -5.48
N ALA A 305 7.29 -12.35 -5.12
CA ALA A 305 8.74 -12.52 -5.12
C ALA A 305 9.36 -12.30 -6.50
N GLU A 306 8.73 -12.79 -7.57
CA GLU A 306 9.18 -12.55 -8.95
C GLU A 306 8.97 -11.10 -9.39
N ALA A 307 7.81 -10.49 -9.11
CA ALA A 307 7.56 -9.09 -9.47
C ALA A 307 8.49 -8.12 -8.72
N TYR A 308 8.85 -8.44 -7.48
CA TYR A 308 9.86 -7.71 -6.70
C TYR A 308 11.26 -7.91 -7.28
N ALA A 309 11.65 -9.16 -7.57
CA ALA A 309 12.93 -9.47 -8.21
C ALA A 309 13.10 -8.73 -9.55
N ASP A 310 12.05 -8.70 -10.37
CA ASP A 310 12.06 -7.98 -11.65
C ASP A 310 12.27 -6.48 -11.46
N LEU A 311 11.68 -5.88 -10.42
CA LEU A 311 11.85 -4.47 -10.11
C LEU A 311 13.27 -4.16 -9.59
N VAL A 312 13.77 -4.95 -8.63
CA VAL A 312 15.14 -4.80 -8.08
C VAL A 312 16.17 -4.91 -9.21
N LYS A 313 16.04 -5.90 -10.09
CA LYS A 313 16.95 -6.08 -11.23
C LYS A 313 16.90 -4.94 -12.25
N GLN A 314 15.81 -4.18 -12.35
CA GLN A 314 15.75 -2.96 -13.18
C GLN A 314 16.38 -1.76 -12.46
N ALA A 315 16.08 -1.56 -11.17
CA ALA A 315 16.66 -0.46 -10.38
C ALA A 315 18.19 -0.59 -10.21
N TRP A 316 18.70 -1.82 -10.18
CA TRP A 316 20.12 -2.16 -10.06
C TRP A 316 20.80 -2.55 -11.38
N SER A 317 20.16 -2.38 -12.54
CA SER A 317 20.84 -2.59 -13.84
C SER A 317 21.77 -1.44 -14.23
N GLY A 318 21.57 -0.24 -13.67
CA GLY A 318 22.27 0.98 -14.07
C GLY A 318 21.82 1.59 -15.42
N HIS A 319 20.89 0.97 -16.15
CA HIS A 319 20.45 1.44 -17.48
C HIS A 319 19.20 2.36 -17.44
N HIS A 320 18.63 2.60 -16.26
CA HIS A 320 17.39 3.38 -16.10
C HIS A 320 17.58 4.51 -15.08
N ARG A 321 17.07 5.71 -15.40
CA ARG A 321 16.93 6.82 -14.44
C ARG A 321 15.75 6.64 -13.49
N SER A 322 14.65 6.09 -14.00
CA SER A 322 13.46 5.77 -13.23
C SER A 322 12.70 4.60 -13.86
N VAL A 323 12.17 3.69 -13.04
CA VAL A 323 11.36 2.53 -13.46
C VAL A 323 9.90 2.75 -13.11
N VAL A 324 8.98 2.19 -13.89
CA VAL A 324 7.53 2.27 -13.65
C VAL A 324 7.05 0.97 -13.00
N PRO A 325 6.71 0.94 -11.70
CA PRO A 325 6.36 -0.30 -10.97
C PRO A 325 4.94 -0.81 -11.26
N GLN A 326 4.47 -0.73 -12.51
CA GLN A 326 3.08 -1.04 -12.89
C GLN A 326 2.74 -2.52 -12.69
N VAL A 327 3.61 -3.44 -13.14
CA VAL A 327 3.41 -4.89 -12.94
C VAL A 327 3.32 -5.21 -11.45
N PHE A 328 4.17 -4.59 -10.64
CA PHE A 328 4.20 -4.76 -9.19
C PHE A 328 2.92 -4.22 -8.52
N LYS A 329 2.48 -2.99 -8.82
CA LYS A 329 1.20 -2.43 -8.33
C LYS A 329 0.03 -3.36 -8.66
N THR A 330 -0.03 -3.87 -9.89
CA THR A 330 -1.11 -4.77 -10.32
C THR A 330 -1.10 -6.10 -9.56
N LYS A 331 0.07 -6.69 -9.28
CA LYS A 331 0.16 -7.92 -8.48
C LYS A 331 -0.17 -7.67 -7.01
N VAL A 332 0.35 -6.61 -6.40
CA VAL A 332 0.02 -6.22 -5.01
C VAL A 332 -1.48 -5.98 -4.86
N GLY A 333 -2.12 -5.22 -5.75
CA GLY A 333 -3.55 -4.96 -5.73
C GLY A 333 -4.43 -6.19 -6.01
N HIS A 334 -3.88 -7.25 -6.62
CA HIS A 334 -4.60 -8.52 -6.83
C HIS A 334 -4.69 -9.36 -5.54
N PHE A 335 -3.59 -9.45 -4.78
CA PHE A 335 -3.54 -10.23 -3.53
C PHE A 335 -4.01 -9.43 -2.31
N ALA A 336 -3.76 -8.11 -2.28
CA ALA A 336 -4.22 -7.19 -1.24
C ALA A 336 -5.10 -6.09 -1.86
N SER A 337 -6.40 -6.38 -1.96
CA SER A 337 -7.41 -5.52 -2.59
C SER A 337 -7.48 -4.09 -2.00
N GLN A 338 -7.07 -3.90 -0.74
CA GLN A 338 -6.90 -2.59 -0.12
C GLN A 338 -5.97 -1.66 -0.91
N PHE A 339 -4.90 -2.17 -1.52
CA PHE A 339 -3.93 -1.39 -2.31
C PHE A 339 -4.28 -1.29 -3.81
N LEU A 340 -5.42 -1.84 -4.24
CA LEU A 340 -5.88 -1.80 -5.64
C LEU A 340 -6.19 -0.37 -6.13
N GLY A 341 -6.54 0.53 -5.20
CA GLY A 341 -7.00 1.89 -5.50
C GLY A 341 -5.91 2.90 -5.85
N TYR A 342 -6.32 4.17 -5.80
CA TYR A 342 -5.49 5.38 -5.94
C TYR A 342 -5.63 6.28 -4.72
N GLN A 343 -5.95 5.70 -3.56
CA GLN A 343 -5.94 6.40 -2.27
C GLN A 343 -4.52 6.37 -1.68
N GLN A 344 -4.26 7.23 -0.70
CA GLN A 344 -3.01 7.17 0.06
C GLN A 344 -3.13 6.13 1.18
N HIS A 345 -2.07 5.34 1.37
CA HIS A 345 -2.00 4.27 2.36
C HIS A 345 -0.79 4.46 3.28
N ASP A 346 -0.71 3.64 4.32
CA ASP A 346 0.44 3.60 5.22
C ASP A 346 1.61 2.84 4.57
N SER A 347 2.80 3.45 4.49
CA SER A 347 3.98 2.74 3.97
C SER A 347 4.41 1.58 4.86
N GLN A 348 4.09 1.60 6.17
CA GLN A 348 4.38 0.51 7.09
C GLN A 348 3.42 -0.67 6.92
N GLU A 349 2.14 -0.41 6.64
CA GLU A 349 1.14 -1.46 6.36
C GLU A 349 1.54 -2.26 5.12
N LEU A 350 1.89 -1.57 4.03
CA LEU A 350 2.43 -2.20 2.83
C LEU A 350 3.75 -2.94 3.12
N LEU A 351 4.68 -2.34 3.85
CA LEU A 351 5.95 -2.98 4.20
C LEU A 351 5.73 -4.29 4.97
N SER A 352 4.76 -4.33 5.88
CA SER A 352 4.38 -5.56 6.59
C SER A 352 3.81 -6.62 5.63
N PHE A 353 2.93 -6.23 4.72
CA PHE A 353 2.38 -7.14 3.68
C PHE A 353 3.48 -7.67 2.75
N LEU A 354 4.44 -6.84 2.35
CA LEU A 354 5.52 -7.24 1.45
C LEU A 354 6.55 -8.15 2.13
N LEU A 355 6.89 -7.90 3.40
CA LEU A 355 7.78 -8.81 4.15
C LEU A 355 7.15 -10.19 4.34
N ASP A 356 5.84 -10.26 4.63
CA ASP A 356 5.10 -11.51 4.78
C ASP A 356 4.93 -12.25 3.44
N GLY A 357 4.49 -11.54 2.38
CA GLY A 357 4.37 -12.10 1.04
C GLY A 357 5.69 -12.62 0.47
N LEU A 358 6.79 -11.87 0.64
CA LEU A 358 8.13 -12.32 0.27
C LEU A 358 8.63 -13.47 1.18
N HIS A 359 8.22 -13.52 2.45
CA HIS A 359 8.55 -14.64 3.33
C HIS A 359 7.90 -15.93 2.82
N GLU A 360 6.59 -15.91 2.55
CA GLU A 360 5.81 -17.10 2.20
C GLU A 360 6.04 -17.57 0.76
N ASP A 361 6.26 -16.66 -0.20
CA ASP A 361 6.67 -17.00 -1.57
C ASP A 361 8.04 -17.67 -1.64
N LEU A 362 8.94 -17.37 -0.68
CA LEU A 362 10.31 -17.88 -0.62
C LEU A 362 10.52 -18.89 0.51
N ASN A 363 9.44 -19.38 1.14
CA ASN A 363 9.55 -20.30 2.26
C ASN A 363 10.08 -21.67 1.77
N ARG A 364 11.23 -22.08 2.30
CA ARG A 364 11.89 -23.36 2.03
C ARG A 364 11.06 -24.52 2.60
N VAL A 365 10.34 -24.29 3.70
CA VAL A 365 9.42 -25.25 4.32
C VAL A 365 8.19 -25.43 3.42
N LYS A 366 8.08 -26.60 2.77
CA LYS A 366 6.96 -26.91 1.85
C LYS A 366 5.73 -27.49 2.56
N LYS A 367 5.88 -28.06 3.76
CA LYS A 367 4.79 -28.55 4.62
C LYS A 367 4.96 -27.97 6.02
N LYS A 368 4.13 -26.99 6.40
CA LYS A 368 4.13 -26.43 7.75
C LYS A 368 3.44 -27.40 8.70
N GLU A 369 4.19 -28.00 9.62
CA GLU A 369 3.62 -28.87 10.65
C GLU A 369 2.96 -28.06 11.77
N TYR A 370 1.98 -28.65 12.45
CA TYR A 370 1.40 -28.05 13.65
C TYR A 370 2.39 -28.18 14.80
N VAL A 371 2.65 -27.08 15.49
CA VAL A 371 3.52 -27.02 16.66
C VAL A 371 2.77 -26.26 17.74
N GLU A 372 2.57 -26.90 18.90
CA GLU A 372 1.95 -26.29 20.07
C GLU A 372 2.94 -25.32 20.73
N LEU A 373 2.45 -24.15 21.13
CA LEU A 373 3.26 -23.14 21.83
C LEU A 373 3.14 -23.37 23.34
N CYS A 374 4.07 -24.16 23.89
CA CYS A 374 4.18 -24.35 25.33
C CYS A 374 4.68 -23.08 26.03
N ASP A 375 4.08 -22.74 27.17
CA ASP A 375 4.60 -21.72 28.10
C ASP A 375 6.00 -22.14 28.60
N ALA A 376 6.78 -21.19 29.09
CA ALA A 376 8.04 -21.47 29.78
C ALA A 376 7.82 -22.39 30.99
N ALA A 377 6.71 -22.24 31.72
CA ALA A 377 6.31 -23.07 32.86
C ALA A 377 7.41 -23.25 33.94
N GLY A 378 8.26 -22.23 34.12
CA GLY A 378 9.40 -22.25 35.06
C GLY A 378 10.72 -22.80 34.51
N ARG A 379 10.76 -23.25 33.25
CA ARG A 379 12.00 -23.58 32.53
C ARG A 379 12.85 -22.32 32.29
N PRO A 380 14.18 -22.41 32.19
CA PRO A 380 15.04 -21.25 32.02
C PRO A 380 14.87 -20.62 30.62
N ASP A 381 14.81 -19.29 30.56
CA ASP A 381 14.54 -18.49 29.35
C ASP A 381 15.30 -18.98 28.10
N HIS A 382 16.58 -19.34 28.24
CA HIS A 382 17.43 -19.69 27.12
C HIS A 382 17.03 -21.00 26.41
N GLU A 383 16.50 -21.99 27.14
CA GLU A 383 15.97 -23.22 26.56
C GLU A 383 14.68 -22.94 25.80
N VAL A 384 13.76 -22.20 26.42
CA VAL A 384 12.43 -21.88 25.87
C VAL A 384 12.56 -20.99 24.63
N ALA A 385 13.46 -20.01 24.65
CA ALA A 385 13.77 -19.17 23.50
C ALA A 385 14.42 -19.94 22.34
N GLN A 386 15.28 -20.91 22.64
CA GLN A 386 15.91 -21.77 21.63
C GLN A 386 14.88 -22.74 21.02
N GLU A 387 14.01 -23.33 21.84
CA GLU A 387 12.87 -24.16 21.40
C GLU A 387 11.93 -23.35 20.50
N ALA A 388 11.50 -22.16 20.94
CA ALA A 388 10.63 -21.28 20.15
C ALA A 388 11.27 -20.88 18.82
N TRP A 389 12.57 -20.55 18.80
CA TRP A 389 13.28 -20.23 17.55
C TRP A 389 13.42 -21.43 16.61
N GLN A 390 13.68 -22.63 17.14
CA GLN A 390 13.70 -23.87 16.35
C GLN A 390 12.31 -24.21 15.79
N ASN A 391 11.27 -24.06 16.60
CA ASN A 391 9.87 -24.29 16.21
C ASN A 391 9.37 -23.26 15.18
N HIS A 392 9.85 -22.01 15.25
CA HIS A 392 9.67 -21.03 14.19
C HIS A 392 10.36 -21.47 12.90
N LYS A 393 11.67 -21.78 12.92
CA LYS A 393 12.40 -22.22 11.71
C LYS A 393 11.89 -23.53 11.10
N ARG A 394 11.27 -24.43 11.88
CA ARG A 394 10.57 -25.63 11.37
C ARG A 394 9.35 -25.31 10.49
N ARG A 395 8.75 -24.13 10.62
CA ARG A 395 7.57 -23.69 9.85
C ARG A 395 7.88 -22.59 8.83
N ASN A 396 8.90 -21.79 9.14
CA ASN A 396 9.21 -20.51 8.50
C ASN A 396 10.73 -20.41 8.30
N ASP A 397 11.22 -20.75 7.11
CA ASP A 397 12.64 -20.59 6.76
C ASP A 397 12.79 -19.98 5.37
N SER A 398 13.28 -18.74 5.29
CA SER A 398 13.57 -18.04 4.03
C SER A 398 14.53 -16.88 4.26
N VAL A 399 15.00 -16.25 3.18
CA VAL A 399 15.85 -15.03 3.23
C VAL A 399 15.27 -13.92 4.13
N ILE A 400 13.94 -13.81 4.26
CA ILE A 400 13.30 -12.82 5.14
C ILE A 400 13.52 -13.18 6.63
N VAL A 401 13.46 -14.46 6.98
CA VAL A 401 13.74 -14.96 8.34
C VAL A 401 15.20 -14.82 8.70
N ASP A 402 16.10 -15.07 7.75
CA ASP A 402 17.54 -14.93 7.95
C ASP A 402 17.96 -13.44 8.07
N THR A 403 17.30 -12.54 7.34
CA THR A 403 17.64 -11.10 7.30
C THR A 403 16.96 -10.28 8.40
N PHE A 404 15.64 -10.42 8.58
CA PHE A 404 14.80 -9.48 9.34
C PHE A 404 14.20 -10.04 10.64
N HIS A 405 14.23 -11.35 10.91
CA HIS A 405 13.55 -11.91 12.07
C HIS A 405 14.38 -11.87 13.37
N GLY A 406 13.93 -11.04 14.31
CA GLY A 406 14.30 -11.07 15.73
C GLY A 406 13.42 -11.99 16.56
N LEU A 407 13.60 -11.95 17.88
CA LEU A 407 12.79 -12.66 18.87
C LEU A 407 12.57 -11.75 20.10
N PHE A 408 11.30 -11.57 20.49
CA PHE A 408 10.91 -10.96 21.76
C PHE A 408 10.86 -12.02 22.86
N LYS A 409 10.95 -11.57 24.12
CA LYS A 409 10.39 -12.25 25.29
C LYS A 409 9.14 -11.49 25.72
N SER A 410 7.97 -12.10 25.56
CA SER A 410 6.70 -11.56 26.07
C SER A 410 6.47 -12.09 27.48
N THR A 411 6.31 -11.20 28.45
CA THR A 411 5.95 -11.57 29.83
C THR A 411 4.57 -11.02 30.15
N LEU A 412 3.65 -11.90 30.56
CA LEU A 412 2.27 -11.57 30.93
C LEU A 412 2.02 -11.94 32.39
N VAL A 413 1.48 -11.01 33.19
CA VAL A 413 1.18 -11.25 34.61
C VAL A 413 -0.29 -10.98 34.90
N CYS A 414 -0.98 -11.99 35.47
CA CYS A 414 -2.36 -11.87 35.91
C CYS A 414 -2.50 -10.98 37.16
N PRO A 415 -3.38 -9.96 37.20
CA PRO A 415 -3.61 -9.17 38.41
C PRO A 415 -4.25 -9.99 39.55
N ASP A 416 -5.16 -10.92 39.22
CA ASP A 416 -5.98 -11.63 40.22
C ASP A 416 -5.24 -12.78 40.91
N CYS A 417 -4.42 -13.54 40.17
CA CYS A 417 -3.75 -14.74 40.68
C CYS A 417 -2.22 -14.68 40.65
N GLY A 418 -1.63 -13.58 40.16
CA GLY A 418 -0.18 -13.42 40.05
C GLY A 418 0.51 -14.36 39.05
N ASN A 419 -0.24 -15.18 38.29
CA ASN A 419 0.33 -16.12 37.35
C ASN A 419 1.13 -15.39 36.26
N VAL A 420 2.44 -15.67 36.21
CA VAL A 420 3.35 -15.20 35.16
C VAL A 420 3.38 -16.23 34.04
N SER A 421 3.13 -15.78 32.81
CA SER A 421 3.23 -16.55 31.57
C SER A 421 4.33 -15.92 30.70
N VAL A 422 5.19 -16.76 30.09
CA VAL A 422 6.34 -16.27 29.30
C VAL A 422 6.37 -16.98 27.95
N THR A 423 6.26 -16.20 26.87
CA THR A 423 6.36 -16.66 25.48
C THR A 423 7.52 -15.97 24.76
N PHE A 424 8.02 -16.61 23.70
CA PHE A 424 9.10 -16.08 22.87
C PHE A 424 8.62 -15.94 21.43
N ASP A 425 8.41 -14.70 21.01
CA ASP A 425 7.61 -14.37 19.83
C ASP A 425 8.48 -13.73 18.73
N PRO A 426 8.52 -14.28 17.50
CA PRO A 426 9.36 -13.76 16.42
C PRO A 426 8.80 -12.45 15.85
N PHE A 427 9.67 -11.53 15.43
CA PHE A 427 9.26 -10.23 14.88
C PHE A 427 10.10 -9.80 13.68
N CYS A 428 9.49 -9.10 12.73
CA CYS A 428 10.15 -8.60 11.51
C CYS A 428 10.53 -7.10 11.59
N TYR A 429 9.89 -6.35 12.50
CA TYR A 429 10.11 -4.93 12.73
C TYR A 429 9.67 -4.52 14.15
N LEU A 430 10.25 -3.44 14.68
CA LEU A 430 9.86 -2.82 15.95
C LEU A 430 8.91 -1.65 15.67
N SER A 431 7.68 -1.67 16.19
CA SER A 431 6.75 -0.53 16.10
C SER A 431 6.71 0.25 17.42
N VAL A 432 7.68 1.15 17.60
CA VAL A 432 7.90 1.86 18.87
C VAL A 432 6.90 3.01 19.06
N PRO A 433 6.31 3.18 20.26
CA PRO A 433 5.50 4.34 20.60
C PRO A 433 6.39 5.59 20.77
N LEU A 434 5.86 6.76 20.44
CA LEU A 434 6.49 8.04 20.81
C LEU A 434 5.87 8.58 22.11
N PRO A 435 6.65 9.20 23.01
CA PRO A 435 6.14 9.91 24.19
C PRO A 435 5.07 10.94 23.81
N VAL A 436 3.82 10.69 24.22
CA VAL A 436 2.68 11.53 23.84
C VAL A 436 2.57 12.71 24.80
N SER A 437 2.74 13.94 24.28
CA SER A 437 2.44 15.15 25.04
C SER A 437 0.99 15.13 25.53
N HIS A 438 0.80 15.01 26.85
CA HIS A 438 -0.49 15.20 27.51
C HIS A 438 -1.02 16.65 27.43
N LYS A 439 -0.26 17.57 26.84
CA LYS A 439 -0.63 18.98 26.63
C LYS A 439 -0.91 19.27 25.16
N ARG A 440 -2.00 20.01 24.90
CA ARG A 440 -2.40 20.62 23.61
C ARG A 440 -2.13 22.13 23.68
N VAL A 441 -1.86 22.74 22.53
CA VAL A 441 -1.85 24.20 22.38
C VAL A 441 -3.18 24.58 21.71
N MET A 442 -3.86 25.60 22.22
CA MET A 442 -5.12 26.10 21.67
C MET A 442 -5.03 27.62 21.49
N GLU A 443 -5.65 28.14 20.44
CA GLU A 443 -5.81 29.57 20.22
C GLU A 443 -7.26 29.95 20.54
N VAL A 444 -7.44 31.08 21.25
CA VAL A 444 -8.75 31.55 21.71
C VAL A 444 -8.82 33.07 21.64
N PHE A 445 -10.01 33.61 21.42
CA PHE A 445 -10.26 35.05 21.39
C PHE A 445 -10.93 35.50 22.69
N PHE A 446 -10.18 36.21 23.55
CA PHE A 446 -10.70 36.77 24.79
C PHE A 446 -11.44 38.10 24.53
N VAL A 447 -12.68 38.22 25.03
CA VAL A 447 -13.53 39.41 24.89
C VAL A 447 -13.82 39.99 26.27
N SER A 448 -13.22 41.14 26.59
CA SER A 448 -13.33 41.77 27.92
C SER A 448 -14.67 42.49 28.15
N MET A 449 -14.96 42.84 29.40
CA MET A 449 -16.10 43.67 29.77
C MET A 449 -15.92 45.16 29.46
N ASP A 450 -14.69 45.65 29.26
CA ASP A 450 -14.47 47.02 28.78
C ASP A 450 -14.73 47.10 27.26
N PRO A 451 -15.73 47.85 26.78
CA PRO A 451 -16.07 47.90 25.36
C PRO A 451 -14.99 48.56 24.50
N ARG A 452 -14.05 49.31 25.09
CA ARG A 452 -12.96 49.99 24.39
C ARG A 452 -11.80 49.05 24.06
N ARG A 453 -11.67 47.91 24.76
CA ARG A 453 -10.69 46.88 24.42
C ARG A 453 -11.16 46.14 23.17
N LYS A 454 -10.22 45.89 22.25
CA LYS A 454 -10.42 44.95 21.14
C LYS A 454 -10.34 43.52 21.67
N PRO A 455 -10.97 42.52 21.03
CA PRO A 455 -10.75 41.12 21.36
C PRO A 455 -9.26 40.78 21.30
N GLU A 456 -8.78 39.96 22.23
CA GLU A 456 -7.37 39.55 22.31
C GLU A 456 -7.21 38.09 21.90
N GLN A 457 -6.42 37.82 20.87
CA GLN A 457 -6.01 36.46 20.54
C GLN A 457 -4.95 36.01 21.57
N HIS A 458 -5.26 34.94 22.30
CA HIS A 458 -4.37 34.28 23.26
C HIS A 458 -4.05 32.86 22.81
N ARG A 459 -2.80 32.42 23.00
CA ARG A 459 -2.35 31.06 22.76
C ARG A 459 -2.06 30.38 24.10
N LEU A 460 -2.80 29.32 24.41
CA LEU A 460 -2.85 28.66 25.71
C LEU A 460 -2.36 27.22 25.65
N VAL A 461 -1.84 26.70 26.76
CA VAL A 461 -1.36 25.31 26.89
C VAL A 461 -2.19 24.57 27.93
N VAL A 462 -2.96 23.58 27.48
CA VAL A 462 -4.00 22.89 28.28
C VAL A 462 -3.88 21.36 28.19
N PRO A 463 -4.43 20.58 29.13
CA PRO A 463 -4.36 19.11 29.06
C PRO A 463 -5.22 18.54 27.92
N LYS A 464 -4.72 17.59 27.14
CA LYS A 464 -5.45 16.92 26.04
C LYS A 464 -6.73 16.21 26.48
N LYS A 465 -6.73 15.65 27.69
CA LYS A 465 -7.89 15.02 28.36
C LYS A 465 -8.46 15.92 29.47
N GLY A 466 -8.18 17.22 29.42
CA GLY A 466 -8.64 18.21 30.39
C GLY A 466 -10.07 18.66 30.17
N LYS A 467 -10.57 19.44 31.12
CA LYS A 467 -11.89 20.06 31.09
C LYS A 467 -11.82 21.53 30.65
N ILE A 468 -12.96 22.11 30.29
CA ILE A 468 -13.03 23.52 29.90
C ILE A 468 -12.73 24.47 31.08
N SER A 469 -12.87 24.00 32.33
CA SER A 469 -12.24 24.62 33.51
C SER A 469 -10.74 24.90 33.34
N ASP A 470 -9.99 23.97 32.73
CA ASP A 470 -8.54 24.03 32.63
C ASP A 470 -8.11 25.09 31.60
N LEU A 471 -8.95 25.33 30.58
CA LEU A 471 -8.79 26.40 29.60
C LEU A 471 -9.05 27.78 30.23
N CYS A 472 -10.12 27.92 31.03
CA CYS A 472 -10.36 29.15 31.80
C CYS A 472 -9.25 29.42 32.82
N VAL A 473 -8.75 28.39 33.52
CA VAL A 473 -7.60 28.50 34.46
C VAL A 473 -6.28 28.82 33.73
N ALA A 474 -6.11 28.37 32.49
CA ALA A 474 -4.97 28.79 31.66
C ALA A 474 -5.08 30.27 31.25
N LEU A 475 -6.24 30.71 30.77
CA LEU A 475 -6.45 32.11 30.36
C LEU A 475 -6.36 33.09 31.54
N ALA A 476 -6.90 32.72 32.70
CA ALA A 476 -6.87 33.54 33.92
C ALA A 476 -5.46 33.98 34.33
N LYS A 477 -4.44 33.15 34.04
CA LYS A 477 -3.03 33.46 34.30
C LYS A 477 -2.45 34.51 33.35
N HIS A 478 -3.05 34.71 32.18
CA HIS A 478 -2.66 35.75 31.22
C HIS A 478 -3.48 37.04 31.41
N THR A 479 -4.79 36.92 31.66
CA THR A 479 -5.71 38.08 31.67
C THR A 479 -5.98 38.65 33.07
N GLY A 480 -5.65 37.91 34.15
CA GLY A 480 -5.94 38.31 35.54
C GLY A 480 -7.40 38.17 35.95
N VAL A 481 -8.27 37.64 35.09
CA VAL A 481 -9.72 37.47 35.32
C VAL A 481 -10.01 36.11 35.97
N SER A 482 -10.96 36.03 36.91
CA SER A 482 -11.37 34.76 37.52
C SER A 482 -11.99 33.80 36.48
N PRO A 483 -11.66 32.49 36.48
CA PRO A 483 -12.33 31.48 35.65
C PRO A 483 -13.86 31.43 35.77
N GLU A 484 -14.40 31.84 36.92
CA GLU A 484 -15.85 31.94 37.19
C GLU A 484 -16.54 33.04 36.35
N ARG A 485 -15.76 34.02 35.87
CA ARG A 485 -16.19 35.15 35.03
C ARG A 485 -15.93 34.93 33.54
N MET A 486 -15.62 33.71 33.10
CA MET A 486 -15.29 33.39 31.70
C MET A 486 -16.30 32.42 31.08
N MET A 487 -17.10 32.86 30.11
CA MET A 487 -17.95 31.96 29.30
C MET A 487 -17.25 31.59 27.99
N VAL A 488 -17.16 30.30 27.69
CA VAL A 488 -16.49 29.75 26.48
C VAL A 488 -17.55 29.37 25.44
N ALA A 489 -17.39 29.82 24.20
CA ALA A 489 -18.28 29.49 23.10
C ALA A 489 -17.52 29.28 21.79
N ASP A 490 -17.99 28.34 20.97
CA ASP A 490 -17.61 28.18 19.56
C ASP A 490 -18.51 29.08 18.70
N VAL A 491 -17.89 29.90 17.86
CA VAL A 491 -18.54 30.87 16.97
C VAL A 491 -18.28 30.48 15.53
N PHE A 492 -19.32 30.02 14.83
CA PHE A 492 -19.23 29.63 13.42
C PHE A 492 -20.29 30.34 12.59
N SER A 493 -19.86 31.06 11.53
CA SER A 493 -20.75 31.81 10.63
C SER A 493 -21.62 32.85 11.37
N HIS A 494 -20.99 33.72 12.15
CA HIS A 494 -21.61 34.87 12.86
C HIS A 494 -22.66 34.50 13.94
N ARG A 495 -22.72 33.22 14.36
CA ARG A 495 -23.60 32.73 15.45
C ARG A 495 -22.81 31.87 16.44
N PHE A 496 -23.38 31.67 17.63
CA PHE A 496 -22.89 30.65 18.55
C PHE A 496 -23.27 29.27 17.99
N TYR A 497 -22.28 28.43 17.67
CA TYR A 497 -22.52 27.02 17.36
C TYR A 497 -22.75 26.23 18.64
N LYS A 498 -21.94 26.51 19.68
CA LYS A 498 -22.11 25.95 21.02
C LYS A 498 -21.59 26.90 22.09
N ILE A 499 -22.30 27.02 23.21
CA ILE A 499 -21.79 27.59 24.46
C ILE A 499 -21.47 26.41 25.39
N TYR A 500 -20.26 26.37 25.95
CA TYR A 500 -19.75 25.21 26.69
C TYR A 500 -19.91 25.35 28.22
N GLN A 501 -20.14 24.22 28.87
CA GLN A 501 -20.09 24.10 30.33
C GLN A 501 -18.65 23.80 30.80
N LEU A 502 -18.32 24.08 32.07
CA LEU A 502 -16.96 23.92 32.60
C LEU A 502 -16.53 22.45 32.69
N GLU A 503 -17.51 21.58 32.86
CA GLU A 503 -17.39 20.16 33.11
C GLU A 503 -17.05 19.35 31.85
N GLU A 504 -17.29 19.93 30.67
CA GLU A 504 -17.11 19.27 29.37
C GLU A 504 -15.63 19.10 28.99
N SER A 505 -15.37 18.06 28.19
CA SER A 505 -14.01 17.71 27.74
C SER A 505 -13.50 18.64 26.65
N LEU A 506 -12.24 19.07 26.76
CA LEU A 506 -11.51 19.79 25.71
C LEU A 506 -11.33 18.99 24.42
N SER A 507 -11.57 17.67 24.45
CA SER A 507 -11.62 16.83 23.25
C SER A 507 -12.85 17.07 22.36
N THR A 508 -13.78 17.93 22.77
CA THR A 508 -14.95 18.33 21.96
C THR A 508 -14.71 19.56 21.07
N ILE A 509 -13.56 20.22 21.21
CA ILE A 509 -13.14 21.36 20.39
C ILE A 509 -12.09 20.88 19.38
N LEU A 510 -12.27 21.15 18.10
CA LEU A 510 -11.32 20.81 17.02
C LEU A 510 -10.30 21.94 16.81
N ASP A 511 -9.19 21.67 16.12
CA ASP A 511 -8.13 22.67 15.87
C ASP A 511 -8.49 23.74 14.80
N ARG A 512 -9.77 23.81 14.41
CA ARG A 512 -10.31 24.71 13.36
C ARG A 512 -11.50 25.56 13.83
N ASP A 513 -11.92 25.37 15.08
CA ASP A 513 -13.15 25.96 15.62
C ASP A 513 -12.78 27.28 16.31
N ASP A 514 -13.47 28.37 15.96
CA ASP A 514 -13.14 29.72 16.46
C ASP A 514 -13.71 29.93 17.87
N ILE A 515 -12.89 29.63 18.87
CA ILE A 515 -13.30 29.69 20.28
C ILE A 515 -13.15 31.10 20.85
N PHE A 516 -14.28 31.71 21.21
CA PHE A 516 -14.37 32.97 21.92
C PHE A 516 -14.62 32.75 23.42
N ILE A 517 -13.92 33.52 24.25
CA ILE A 517 -14.03 33.47 25.72
C ILE A 517 -14.42 34.86 26.22
N TYR A 518 -15.65 35.00 26.70
CA TYR A 518 -16.25 36.27 27.08
C TYR A 518 -16.15 36.49 28.60
N GLU A 519 -15.72 37.69 28.99
CA GLU A 519 -15.78 38.16 30.36
C GLU A 519 -17.22 38.54 30.74
N VAL A 520 -17.70 38.04 31.87
CA VAL A 520 -19.05 38.25 32.40
C VAL A 520 -19.02 38.62 33.88
N SER A 521 -20.05 39.30 34.40
CA SER A 521 -20.13 39.68 35.82
C SER A 521 -20.03 38.48 36.78
N GLY A 522 -20.60 37.34 36.38
CA GLY A 522 -20.47 36.06 37.06
C GLY A 522 -21.27 34.94 36.38
N ARG A 523 -21.11 33.72 36.91
CA ARG A 523 -21.93 32.54 36.63
C ARG A 523 -22.58 32.09 37.94
N SER A 524 -23.91 32.09 38.01
CA SER A 524 -24.63 31.46 39.11
C SER A 524 -25.90 30.80 38.59
N ALA A 525 -26.22 29.64 39.14
CA ALA A 525 -27.52 29.00 38.99
C ALA A 525 -28.23 29.08 40.34
N ILE A 526 -29.37 29.79 40.36
CA ILE A 526 -30.43 29.73 41.39
C ILE A 526 -29.88 29.62 42.82
N CYS A 527 -29.41 30.73 43.38
CA CYS A 527 -29.22 30.89 44.81
C CYS A 527 -29.94 32.15 45.27
N GLU A 528 -30.96 31.97 46.12
CA GLU A 528 -31.84 33.06 46.53
C GLU A 528 -31.09 34.14 47.33
N ASN A 529 -31.43 35.41 47.08
CA ASN A 529 -30.88 36.62 47.73
C ASN A 529 -29.49 37.10 47.31
N SER A 530 -29.20 37.15 46.01
CA SER A 530 -28.23 38.13 45.46
C SER A 530 -28.80 38.91 44.27
N ARG A 531 -28.24 40.10 43.99
CA ARG A 531 -28.55 40.87 42.77
C ARG A 531 -27.85 40.23 41.57
N GLU A 532 -28.47 39.21 40.99
CA GLU A 532 -27.92 38.53 39.81
C GLU A 532 -27.98 39.41 38.54
N ASP A 533 -26.87 39.43 37.81
CA ASP A 533 -26.83 39.83 36.40
C ASP A 533 -27.21 38.62 35.53
N VAL A 534 -28.08 38.82 34.54
CA VAL A 534 -28.38 37.81 33.51
C VAL A 534 -27.43 38.02 32.33
N VAL A 535 -26.75 36.95 31.90
CA VAL A 535 -25.98 36.97 30.65
C VAL A 535 -26.89 36.63 29.49
N LEU A 536 -26.95 37.52 28.49
CA LEU A 536 -27.76 37.39 27.28
C LEU A 536 -26.86 37.11 26.08
N PRO A 537 -27.17 36.11 25.23
CA PRO A 537 -26.50 35.87 23.96
C PRO A 537 -27.14 36.72 22.85
N ILE A 538 -26.29 37.47 22.14
CA ILE A 538 -26.74 38.56 21.25
C ILE A 538 -26.10 38.45 19.87
N TYR A 539 -26.95 38.48 18.85
CA TYR A 539 -26.60 38.42 17.43
C TYR A 539 -26.74 39.80 16.77
N LEU A 540 -25.99 40.05 15.70
CA LEU A 540 -26.14 41.22 14.84
C LEU A 540 -26.70 40.75 13.49
N ARG A 541 -27.80 41.37 13.04
CA ARG A 541 -28.49 41.06 11.79
C ARG A 541 -28.63 42.32 10.94
N GLU A 542 -28.42 42.20 9.64
CA GLU A 542 -28.70 43.26 8.67
C GLU A 542 -29.96 42.89 7.87
N ARG A 543 -30.88 43.85 7.69
CA ARG A 543 -32.04 43.70 6.82
C ARG A 543 -31.62 43.87 5.37
N THR A 544 -31.65 42.83 4.56
CA THR A 544 -31.42 43.00 3.11
C THR A 544 -32.56 43.82 2.50
N PRO A 545 -32.28 44.83 1.65
CA PRO A 545 -33.32 45.54 0.94
C PRO A 545 -34.07 44.56 0.01
N ALA A 546 -35.39 44.68 -0.05
CA ALA A 546 -36.20 43.84 -0.91
C ALA A 546 -35.81 44.07 -2.38
N ARG A 547 -35.33 43.02 -3.06
CA ARG A 547 -35.29 43.01 -4.53
C ARG A 547 -36.70 42.85 -5.07
N ASP A 548 -36.92 43.40 -6.25
CA ASP A 548 -38.25 43.60 -6.82
C ASP A 548 -39.08 42.31 -6.97
N TYR A 549 -40.39 42.50 -6.95
CA TYR A 549 -41.45 41.50 -7.09
C TYR A 549 -41.72 40.57 -5.88
N ASN A 550 -42.57 41.11 -5.00
CA ASN A 550 -43.78 40.43 -4.53
C ASN A 550 -43.63 39.29 -3.51
N ASN A 551 -42.77 39.46 -2.51
CA ASN A 551 -42.94 38.77 -1.22
C ASN A 551 -42.57 39.70 -0.04
N SER A 552 -43.40 39.76 1.00
CA SER A 552 -43.28 40.76 2.08
C SER A 552 -42.40 40.29 3.26
N TYR A 553 -41.27 39.66 2.94
CA TYR A 553 -40.28 39.18 3.90
C TYR A 553 -38.92 39.82 3.63
N TYR A 554 -38.48 40.69 4.53
CA TYR A 554 -37.10 41.14 4.57
C TYR A 554 -36.19 39.95 4.90
N GLY A 555 -35.17 39.71 4.09
CA GLY A 555 -34.07 38.83 4.47
C GLY A 555 -33.30 39.43 5.65
N LEU A 556 -32.91 38.58 6.61
CA LEU A 556 -32.12 38.95 7.78
C LEU A 556 -30.83 38.15 7.76
N MET A 557 -29.71 38.82 7.51
CA MET A 557 -28.38 38.20 7.39
C MET A 557 -27.55 38.47 8.63
N LEU A 558 -27.00 37.43 9.25
CA LEU A 558 -26.08 37.55 10.39
C LEU A 558 -24.73 38.12 9.94
N PHE A 559 -24.12 38.99 10.74
CA PHE A 559 -22.80 39.56 10.47
C PHE A 559 -21.99 39.85 11.75
N GLY A 560 -20.68 40.06 11.63
CA GLY A 560 -19.79 40.41 12.74
C GLY A 560 -19.63 39.31 13.80
N HIS A 561 -19.15 39.70 14.99
CA HIS A 561 -18.95 38.78 16.11
C HIS A 561 -20.16 38.82 17.07
N PRO A 562 -20.74 37.66 17.46
CA PRO A 562 -21.82 37.62 18.45
C PRO A 562 -21.29 37.99 19.84
N LEU A 563 -22.18 38.46 20.72
CA LEU A 563 -21.81 39.02 22.02
C LEU A 563 -22.52 38.29 23.16
N LEU A 564 -21.78 37.94 24.22
CA LEU A 564 -22.35 37.63 25.53
C LEU A 564 -22.30 38.91 26.40
N VAL A 565 -23.47 39.38 26.86
CA VAL A 565 -23.58 40.63 27.63
C VAL A 565 -24.27 40.38 28.96
N SER A 566 -23.58 40.69 30.07
CA SER A 566 -24.16 40.72 31.42
C SER A 566 -25.06 41.94 31.59
N VAL A 567 -26.30 41.73 32.04
CA VAL A 567 -27.33 42.77 32.24
C VAL A 567 -27.97 42.59 33.62
N PRO A 568 -27.92 43.58 34.52
CA PRO A 568 -28.57 43.51 35.83
C PRO A 568 -30.08 43.26 35.73
N ARG A 569 -30.63 42.34 36.53
CA ARG A 569 -32.06 41.99 36.50
C ARG A 569 -32.99 43.20 36.73
N ASP A 570 -32.55 44.22 37.49
CA ASP A 570 -33.27 45.48 37.71
C ASP A 570 -33.36 46.39 36.47
N ARG A 571 -32.63 46.06 35.39
CA ARG A 571 -32.51 46.88 34.17
C ARG A 571 -32.98 46.19 32.90
N LEU A 572 -33.69 45.06 33.00
CA LEU A 572 -34.23 44.30 31.87
C LEU A 572 -35.45 44.96 31.16
N SER A 573 -35.34 46.24 30.81
CA SER A 573 -36.24 46.89 29.84
C SER A 573 -35.55 47.04 28.48
N TRP A 574 -36.33 47.06 27.39
CA TRP A 574 -35.78 47.18 26.03
C TRP A 574 -34.98 48.47 25.82
N ASP A 575 -35.42 49.60 26.39
CA ASP A 575 -34.71 50.89 26.29
C ASP A 575 -33.36 50.87 27.04
N ASN A 576 -33.34 50.27 28.24
CA ASN A 576 -32.10 50.11 29.02
C ASN A 576 -31.14 49.14 28.32
N LEU A 577 -31.66 48.03 27.77
CA LEU A 577 -30.87 47.08 26.98
C LEU A 577 -30.30 47.74 25.72
N TYR A 578 -31.09 48.55 25.00
CA TYR A 578 -30.61 49.34 23.86
C TYR A 578 -29.45 50.26 24.25
N HIS A 579 -29.55 50.96 25.39
CA HIS A 579 -28.46 51.81 25.88
C HIS A 579 -27.22 51.03 26.36
N ILE A 580 -27.40 49.86 27.00
CA ILE A 580 -26.30 48.96 27.36
C ILE A 580 -25.59 48.43 26.11
N LEU A 581 -26.35 48.08 25.06
CA LEU A 581 -25.78 47.62 23.80
C LEU A 581 -25.10 48.75 23.02
N LEU A 582 -25.69 49.94 22.96
CA LEU A 582 -25.04 51.11 22.36
C LEU A 582 -23.74 51.50 23.11
N TYR A 583 -23.65 51.23 24.42
CA TYR A 583 -22.39 51.34 25.16
C TYR A 583 -21.41 50.20 24.83
N ARG A 584 -21.88 48.94 24.72
CA ARG A 584 -21.03 47.80 24.34
C ARG A 584 -20.48 47.89 22.91
N LEU A 585 -21.24 48.45 21.98
CA LEU A 585 -20.86 48.66 20.58
C LEU A 585 -20.07 49.96 20.34
N SER A 586 -19.91 50.83 21.35
CA SER A 586 -19.40 52.21 21.21
C SER A 586 -17.97 52.36 20.65
N ARG A 587 -17.23 51.25 20.53
CA ARG A 587 -15.91 51.19 19.89
C ARG A 587 -15.98 51.20 18.35
N TYR A 588 -17.08 50.74 17.77
CA TYR A 588 -17.27 50.63 16.32
C TYR A 588 -18.65 51.12 15.85
N VAL A 589 -19.44 51.69 16.75
CA VAL A 589 -20.69 52.39 16.44
C VAL A 589 -20.58 53.86 16.84
N THR A 590 -20.60 54.74 15.85
CA THR A 590 -20.68 56.19 16.08
C THR A 590 -22.11 56.60 16.46
N ARG A 591 -22.24 57.67 17.24
CA ARG A 591 -23.54 58.29 17.52
C ARG A 591 -23.82 59.37 16.46
N PRO A 592 -25.08 59.58 16.04
CA PRO A 592 -25.47 60.76 15.30
C PRO A 592 -25.07 62.03 16.06
N SER A 593 -24.63 63.04 15.31
CA SER A 593 -24.49 64.40 15.81
C SER A 593 -25.87 65.07 15.92
N SER A 594 -25.92 66.29 16.46
CA SER A 594 -27.13 67.13 16.42
C SER A 594 -27.54 67.54 14.99
N ASP A 595 -26.61 67.42 14.04
CA ASP A 595 -26.69 68.06 12.74
C ASP A 595 -27.14 67.03 11.66
N ASP A 596 -27.19 65.74 12.02
CA ASP A 596 -27.65 64.62 11.19
C ASP A 596 -29.19 64.48 11.12
N GLU A 597 -29.98 65.37 11.76
CA GLU A 597 -31.45 65.28 11.79
C GLU A 597 -32.17 66.11 10.68
N ASP A 598 -31.48 66.94 9.89
CA ASP A 598 -32.10 67.94 8.97
C ASP A 598 -32.01 67.62 7.46
N ASP A 599 -31.19 66.64 7.03
CA ASP A 599 -31.07 66.25 5.61
C ASP A 599 -32.27 65.37 5.17
N GLY A 600 -33.39 66.03 4.86
CA GLY A 600 -34.69 65.36 4.72
C GLY A 600 -35.78 66.06 3.92
N ASP A 601 -35.45 66.89 2.91
CA ASP A 601 -36.44 67.31 1.89
C ASP A 601 -35.80 67.66 0.52
N GLU A 602 -36.63 67.77 -0.52
CA GLU A 602 -36.25 67.68 -1.94
C GLU A 602 -35.33 68.78 -2.51
N LYS A 603 -34.44 68.40 -3.44
CA LYS A 603 -34.13 69.23 -4.63
C LYS A 603 -33.59 68.46 -5.82
N ALA A 604 -34.10 68.79 -7.00
CA ALA A 604 -33.71 68.22 -8.29
C ALA A 604 -32.67 69.07 -9.04
N ASP A 605 -32.02 68.44 -10.03
CA ASP A 605 -31.31 69.02 -11.17
C ASP A 605 -30.38 70.22 -10.98
N MET A 606 -29.06 69.95 -10.96
CA MET A 606 -28.17 70.46 -12.02
C MET A 606 -26.84 69.71 -12.05
N ALA A 607 -26.30 69.52 -13.25
CA ALA A 607 -24.93 69.06 -13.49
C ALA A 607 -24.10 70.15 -14.19
N PRO A 608 -22.79 70.21 -13.93
CA PRO A 608 -21.83 70.57 -14.96
C PRO A 608 -20.82 69.43 -15.23
N LYS A 609 -20.09 69.57 -16.33
CA LYS A 609 -19.16 68.58 -16.90
C LYS A 609 -17.73 68.79 -16.42
N GLU A 610 -16.91 67.74 -16.54
CA GLU A 610 -15.61 67.65 -17.28
C GLU A 610 -14.59 66.73 -16.58
N SER A 611 -13.66 66.03 -17.25
CA SER A 611 -13.65 65.47 -18.62
C SER A 611 -12.47 64.45 -18.78
N ILE A 612 -12.53 63.58 -19.83
CA ILE A 612 -11.36 62.95 -20.53
C ILE A 612 -10.49 61.91 -19.75
N PRO A 613 -10.04 60.77 -20.35
CA PRO A 613 -10.55 59.97 -21.49
C PRO A 613 -10.59 58.42 -21.24
N LYS A 614 -10.96 57.63 -22.28
CA LYS A 614 -10.70 56.17 -22.43
C LYS A 614 -9.69 55.92 -23.57
N PRO A 615 -9.10 54.71 -23.74
CA PRO A 615 -9.75 53.59 -24.47
C PRO A 615 -9.45 52.18 -23.86
N GLY A 616 -10.04 51.05 -24.28
CA GLY A 616 -11.21 50.83 -25.17
C GLY A 616 -11.30 49.41 -25.80
N HIS A 617 -12.47 48.75 -25.68
CA HIS A 617 -12.94 47.54 -26.43
C HIS A 617 -12.25 46.17 -26.17
N ALA A 618 -12.86 44.98 -26.42
CA ALA A 618 -14.12 44.64 -27.13
C ALA A 618 -14.86 43.37 -26.62
N ALA A 619 -16.19 43.32 -26.85
CA ALA A 619 -17.11 42.17 -27.09
C ALA A 619 -17.26 40.98 -26.08
N GLY A 620 -18.42 40.30 -25.96
CA GLY A 620 -19.78 40.58 -26.50
C GLY A 620 -20.80 39.40 -26.39
N CYS A 621 -22.11 39.68 -26.61
CA CYS A 621 -23.27 38.76 -26.78
C CYS A 621 -23.67 37.80 -25.61
N SER A 622 -24.90 37.83 -25.05
CA SER A 622 -26.27 37.43 -25.53
C SER A 622 -26.62 35.95 -25.17
N SER A 623 -27.87 35.46 -25.05
CA SER A 623 -29.16 35.74 -25.72
C SER A 623 -30.44 35.48 -24.84
N GLN A 624 -31.62 35.34 -25.46
CA GLN A 624 -32.99 35.23 -24.85
C GLN A 624 -33.72 33.92 -25.30
N ASN A 625 -35.01 33.58 -25.10
CA ASN A 625 -36.26 34.26 -24.63
C ASN A 625 -37.30 33.21 -24.02
N PRO A 626 -38.66 33.37 -23.88
CA PRO A 626 -39.49 32.66 -22.88
C PRO A 626 -40.69 31.81 -23.41
N GLY A 627 -41.58 31.33 -22.52
CA GLY A 627 -42.90 30.72 -22.84
C GLY A 627 -43.89 30.60 -21.64
N PRO A 628 -45.24 30.54 -21.82
CA PRO A 628 -46.21 31.04 -20.81
C PRO A 628 -47.51 30.19 -20.57
N GLU A 629 -48.53 30.83 -19.94
CA GLU A 629 -50.00 30.55 -19.88
C GLU A 629 -50.58 29.87 -18.59
N GLN A 630 -51.51 30.49 -17.82
CA GLN A 630 -53.01 30.61 -17.89
C GLN A 630 -53.80 29.36 -17.43
N ALA A 631 -55.05 29.37 -16.91
CA ALA A 631 -55.89 30.29 -16.09
C ALA A 631 -57.25 29.58 -15.74
N GLY A 632 -58.01 29.96 -14.68
CA GLY A 632 -59.41 29.46 -14.49
C GLY A 632 -60.09 29.69 -13.11
N PRO A 633 -61.45 29.89 -12.98
CA PRO A 633 -62.06 30.46 -11.75
C PRO A 633 -63.41 29.89 -11.20
N SER A 634 -63.87 30.43 -10.05
CA SER A 634 -65.26 30.90 -9.71
C SER A 634 -66.09 30.27 -8.55
N SER A 635 -66.60 31.17 -7.67
CA SER A 635 -67.85 31.19 -6.83
C SER A 635 -68.33 29.98 -5.97
N GLY A 636 -69.00 30.14 -4.80
CA GLY A 636 -69.40 31.34 -4.04
C GLY A 636 -70.39 31.03 -2.87
N VAL A 637 -71.11 32.07 -2.36
CA VAL A 637 -72.25 32.03 -1.36
C VAL A 637 -71.87 31.85 0.15
N ALA A 638 -72.66 32.31 1.15
CA ALA A 638 -72.95 33.70 1.59
C ALA A 638 -73.73 33.76 2.95
N GLY A 639 -73.62 34.88 3.69
CA GLY A 639 -74.55 35.34 4.76
C GLY A 639 -74.08 35.20 6.23
N GLY A 640 -74.41 36.12 7.16
CA GLY A 640 -75.03 37.45 7.03
C GLY A 640 -75.55 38.08 8.35
N SER A 641 -75.79 39.41 8.36
CA SER A 641 -76.37 40.26 9.45
C SER A 641 -75.40 40.71 10.58
N ARG A 642 -75.50 41.91 11.19
CA ARG A 642 -76.43 43.06 10.98
C ARG A 642 -75.74 44.41 11.37
N ALA A 643 -76.27 45.54 10.88
CA ALA A 643 -75.78 46.92 11.08
C ALA A 643 -76.60 47.66 12.20
N PRO A 644 -76.58 49.02 12.46
CA PRO A 644 -76.30 50.12 11.51
C PRO A 644 -75.70 51.48 12.02
N MET A 645 -75.58 52.41 11.05
CA MET A 645 -75.72 53.89 11.13
C MET A 645 -74.51 54.83 11.36
N ASN A 646 -74.66 56.04 10.82
CA ASN A 646 -73.63 57.05 10.57
C ASN A 646 -73.68 58.22 11.56
N ASN A 647 -72.56 58.94 11.72
CA ASN A 647 -72.47 60.38 11.39
C ASN A 647 -71.02 60.89 11.45
N ALA A 648 -70.70 61.90 10.63
CA ALA A 648 -69.47 62.70 10.69
C ALA A 648 -69.75 63.98 11.53
N PRO A 649 -68.76 64.76 12.03
CA PRO A 649 -67.62 65.30 11.25
C PRO A 649 -66.24 65.21 11.95
N GLY A 650 -65.19 65.68 11.27
CA GLY A 650 -63.93 66.13 11.89
C GLY A 650 -63.76 67.65 11.70
N PRO A 651 -62.53 68.22 11.82
CA PRO A 651 -61.30 67.68 12.40
C PRO A 651 -60.79 68.53 13.58
N SER A 652 -59.74 68.08 14.30
CA SER A 652 -58.94 68.96 15.17
C SER A 652 -57.49 68.47 15.28
N HIS A 653 -56.57 69.37 15.63
CA HIS A 653 -55.12 69.23 15.46
C HIS A 653 -54.37 69.07 16.81
N TRP A 654 -53.04 69.07 16.73
CA TRP A 654 -52.05 69.07 17.85
C TRP A 654 -51.72 67.72 18.50
N PRO A 655 -50.44 67.47 18.84
CA PRO A 655 -49.26 67.69 17.98
C PRO A 655 -48.37 66.43 17.87
N GLN A 656 -47.53 66.38 16.84
CA GLN A 656 -46.51 65.33 16.70
C GLN A 656 -45.53 65.34 17.89
N ARG A 657 -45.22 64.17 18.44
CA ARG A 657 -44.03 63.97 19.28
C ARG A 657 -42.91 63.40 18.43
N VAL A 658 -41.78 64.11 18.36
CA VAL A 658 -40.56 63.65 17.70
C VAL A 658 -40.12 62.32 18.33
N ARG A 659 -40.06 61.25 17.53
CA ARG A 659 -39.45 59.98 17.93
C ARG A 659 -37.99 59.99 17.48
N ARG A 660 -37.06 59.96 18.44
CA ARG A 660 -35.63 59.74 18.18
C ARG A 660 -35.45 58.45 17.38
N LYS A 661 -34.85 58.54 16.19
CA LYS A 661 -34.49 57.35 15.38
C LYS A 661 -33.49 56.51 16.18
N HIS A 662 -33.82 55.24 16.41
CA HIS A 662 -32.88 54.30 17.01
C HIS A 662 -32.01 53.73 15.88
N LEU A 663 -30.70 53.55 16.12
CA LEU A 663 -29.74 53.07 15.12
C LEU A 663 -30.02 51.64 14.65
N PHE A 664 -30.64 50.85 15.53
CA PHE A 664 -31.00 49.46 15.33
C PHE A 664 -32.25 49.14 16.17
N THR A 665 -32.98 48.09 15.80
CA THR A 665 -34.11 47.57 16.58
C THR A 665 -33.75 46.24 17.23
N LEU A 666 -34.33 45.93 18.40
CA LEU A 666 -34.06 44.70 19.13
C LEU A 666 -35.21 43.69 18.94
N GLN A 667 -34.88 42.42 18.73
CA GLN A 667 -35.85 41.32 18.65
C GLN A 667 -35.42 40.12 19.50
N THR A 668 -36.38 39.40 20.07
CA THR A 668 -36.15 38.03 20.58
C THR A 668 -36.07 37.05 19.42
N VAL A 669 -35.08 36.15 19.44
CA VAL A 669 -34.84 35.15 18.38
C VAL A 669 -34.58 33.77 18.99
N ASN A 670 -34.61 32.74 18.15
CA ASN A 670 -34.16 31.39 18.52
C ASN A 670 -32.61 31.31 18.50
N SER A 671 -32.06 30.16 18.92
CA SER A 671 -30.60 29.92 18.93
C SER A 671 -29.94 30.03 17.55
N ASN A 672 -30.68 29.80 16.46
CA ASN A 672 -30.22 29.98 15.08
C ASN A 672 -30.28 31.44 14.60
N GLY A 673 -30.79 32.38 15.42
CA GLY A 673 -30.90 33.79 15.09
C GLY A 673 -32.10 34.16 14.21
N THR A 674 -33.02 33.24 13.90
CA THR A 674 -34.25 33.56 13.16
C THR A 674 -35.40 33.95 14.09
N SER A 675 -36.36 34.70 13.56
CA SER A 675 -37.55 35.16 14.30
C SER A 675 -38.75 34.20 14.16
N ASP A 676 -38.54 33.02 13.56
CA ASP A 676 -39.60 32.02 13.33
C ASP A 676 -40.04 31.35 14.63
N ARG A 677 -41.35 31.41 14.91
CA ARG A 677 -41.98 30.83 16.10
C ARG A 677 -42.38 29.36 15.95
N SER A 678 -41.95 28.69 14.88
CA SER A 678 -42.44 27.36 14.46
C SER A 678 -41.87 26.18 15.24
N ASN A 679 -40.66 26.29 15.81
CA ASN A 679 -39.98 25.20 16.51
C ASN A 679 -39.74 25.51 18.00
N PHE A 680 -40.81 25.70 18.78
CA PHE A 680 -40.76 25.53 20.23
C PHE A 680 -41.00 24.05 20.58
N ASN A 681 -39.92 23.28 20.76
CA ASN A 681 -39.97 22.11 21.63
C ASN A 681 -40.01 22.59 23.10
N GLU A 682 -40.72 21.87 23.96
CA GLU A 682 -40.90 22.24 25.38
C GLU A 682 -39.69 21.89 26.28
N ASP A 683 -38.49 22.38 25.94
CA ASP A 683 -37.33 22.33 26.84
C ASP A 683 -37.32 23.59 27.74
N THR A 684 -37.76 23.42 29.00
CA THR A 684 -38.25 24.49 29.88
C THR A 684 -37.19 25.45 30.46
N HIS A 685 -35.97 25.49 29.90
CA HIS A 685 -34.82 26.25 30.43
C HIS A 685 -34.02 27.04 29.38
N ALA A 686 -34.46 27.14 28.12
CA ALA A 686 -33.74 27.90 27.10
C ALA A 686 -33.70 29.41 27.40
N GLN A 687 -32.48 29.99 27.51
CA GLN A 687 -32.33 31.44 27.60
C GLN A 687 -32.79 32.12 26.29
N PRO A 688 -33.46 33.30 26.35
CA PRO A 688 -33.84 34.02 25.14
C PRO A 688 -32.61 34.63 24.47
N TYR A 689 -32.40 34.28 23.20
CA TYR A 689 -31.42 34.94 22.34
C TYR A 689 -32.02 36.27 21.84
N ILE A 690 -31.17 37.27 21.64
CA ILE A 690 -31.58 38.60 21.18
C ILE A 690 -30.83 38.95 19.90
N ALA A 691 -31.51 39.54 18.93
CA ALA A 691 -30.89 40.08 17.72
C ALA A 691 -30.94 41.61 17.71
N ILE A 692 -29.86 42.20 17.23
CA ILE A 692 -29.72 43.62 16.88
C ILE A 692 -29.94 43.74 15.37
N ASP A 693 -31.12 44.20 14.98
CA ASP A 693 -31.49 44.42 13.58
C ASP A 693 -31.05 45.82 13.12
N TRP A 694 -30.06 45.85 12.24
CA TRP A 694 -29.59 47.03 11.54
C TRP A 694 -30.33 47.25 10.21
N GLU A 695 -30.58 48.51 9.91
CA GLU A 695 -31.01 48.99 8.60
C GLU A 695 -29.75 49.34 7.77
N PRO A 696 -29.63 48.92 6.49
CA PRO A 696 -28.39 49.04 5.72
C PRO A 696 -27.80 50.45 5.65
N GLU A 697 -28.67 51.46 5.54
CA GLU A 697 -28.27 52.86 5.49
C GLU A 697 -27.67 53.33 6.82
N MET A 698 -28.25 52.89 7.94
CA MET A 698 -27.76 53.19 9.28
C MET A 698 -26.47 52.42 9.58
N LYS A 699 -26.37 51.15 9.16
CA LYS A 699 -25.13 50.37 9.25
C LYS A 699 -24.00 51.05 8.45
N LYS A 700 -24.24 51.38 7.18
CA LYS A 700 -23.23 52.00 6.29
C LYS A 700 -22.74 53.36 6.77
N ARG A 701 -23.57 54.16 7.47
CA ARG A 701 -23.18 55.46 8.05
C ARG A 701 -22.51 55.34 9.43
N TYR A 702 -22.98 54.43 10.29
CA TYR A 702 -22.64 54.45 11.72
C TYR A 702 -21.87 53.22 12.23
N TYR A 703 -21.67 52.16 11.43
CA TYR A 703 -20.97 50.93 11.83
C TYR A 703 -19.64 50.75 11.09
N ASN A 704 -18.53 50.69 11.83
CA ASN A 704 -17.19 50.48 11.29
C ASN A 704 -16.82 48.97 11.30
N GLU A 705 -17.01 48.28 10.18
CA GLU A 705 -16.76 46.83 10.06
C GLU A 705 -15.30 46.45 10.34
N VAL A 706 -14.34 47.20 9.78
CA VAL A 706 -12.89 46.97 9.98
C VAL A 706 -12.49 47.10 11.45
N GLU A 707 -13.13 48.01 12.18
CA GLU A 707 -12.90 48.11 13.62
C GLU A 707 -13.65 47.02 14.40
N ALA A 708 -14.90 46.72 14.06
CA ALA A 708 -15.70 45.70 14.74
C ALA A 708 -14.99 44.33 14.76
N GLU A 709 -14.40 43.93 13.62
CA GLU A 709 -13.74 42.64 13.44
C GLU A 709 -12.25 42.64 13.84
N GLY A 710 -11.64 43.81 14.01
CA GLY A 710 -10.24 43.95 14.40
C GLY A 710 -9.93 43.48 15.82
N TYR A 711 -9.03 42.50 15.94
CA TYR A 711 -8.50 41.95 17.19
C TYR A 711 -7.02 42.31 17.41
N VAL A 712 -6.52 42.11 18.63
CA VAL A 712 -5.11 42.32 19.02
C VAL A 712 -4.47 40.97 19.34
N LYS A 713 -3.21 40.75 18.96
CA LYS A 713 -2.47 39.53 19.32
C LYS A 713 -1.70 39.75 20.62
N HIS A 714 -1.96 38.95 21.64
CA HIS A 714 -1.22 38.98 22.90
C HIS A 714 0.18 38.36 22.71
N ASP A 715 1.18 38.78 23.49
CA ASP A 715 2.58 38.36 23.31
C ASP A 715 2.78 36.84 23.30
N CYS A 716 1.93 36.10 24.04
CA CYS A 716 1.92 34.63 24.05
C CYS A 716 1.67 33.98 22.68
N VAL A 717 1.06 34.68 21.71
CA VAL A 717 0.84 34.17 20.33
C VAL A 717 2.16 34.05 19.57
N GLY A 718 3.16 34.88 19.90
CA GLY A 718 4.53 34.74 19.39
C GLY A 718 5.27 33.52 19.94
N TYR A 719 4.78 32.90 21.02
CA TYR A 719 5.40 31.71 21.60
C TYR A 719 5.07 30.46 20.76
N VAL A 720 6.07 30.00 19.99
CA VAL A 720 6.07 28.66 19.41
C VAL A 720 6.58 27.70 20.48
N LEU A 721 5.69 26.89 21.04
CA LEU A 721 6.06 25.83 21.98
C LEU A 721 6.88 24.76 21.24
N LYS A 722 8.20 24.92 21.26
CA LYS A 722 9.14 23.91 20.78
C LYS A 722 8.92 22.63 21.60
N LYS A 723 8.26 21.63 21.00
CA LYS A 723 8.34 20.25 21.49
C LYS A 723 9.83 19.90 21.59
N ALA A 724 10.28 19.41 22.74
CA ALA A 724 11.62 18.88 22.86
C ALA A 724 11.81 17.74 21.83
N PRO A 725 13.03 17.55 21.31
CA PRO A 725 13.37 16.29 20.67
C PRO A 725 13.22 15.14 21.69
N VAL A 726 12.98 13.94 21.17
CA VAL A 726 12.96 12.69 21.92
C VAL A 726 14.01 11.77 21.29
N ARG A 727 14.80 11.06 22.08
CA ARG A 727 15.78 10.12 21.53
C ARG A 727 15.13 8.81 21.13
N LEU A 728 15.68 8.15 20.11
CA LEU A 728 15.24 6.83 19.69
C LEU A 728 15.30 5.81 20.85
N GLN A 729 16.30 5.94 21.72
CA GLN A 729 16.45 5.18 22.96
C GLN A 729 15.23 5.33 23.88
N GLU A 730 14.73 6.55 24.13
CA GLU A 730 13.53 6.78 24.96
C GLU A 730 12.28 6.09 24.37
N CYS A 731 12.17 6.01 23.05
CA CYS A 731 11.09 5.28 22.37
C CYS A 731 11.23 3.74 22.51
N ILE A 732 12.46 3.22 22.60
CA ILE A 732 12.77 1.79 22.83
C ILE A 732 12.58 1.43 24.30
N GLU A 733 13.02 2.28 25.24
CA GLU A 733 12.68 2.20 26.66
C GLU A 733 11.16 2.13 26.83
N LEU A 734 10.42 3.09 26.26
CA LEU A 734 8.96 3.12 26.35
C LEU A 734 8.32 1.85 25.74
N PHE A 735 8.84 1.31 24.64
CA PHE A 735 8.41 0.03 24.07
C PHE A 735 8.65 -1.18 25.00
N THR A 736 9.70 -1.15 25.82
CA THR A 736 10.06 -2.23 26.76
C THR A 736 9.50 -2.03 28.18
N THR A 737 8.82 -0.90 28.45
CA THR A 737 8.08 -0.72 29.72
C THR A 737 6.92 -1.71 29.87
N MET A 738 6.47 -1.91 31.10
CA MET A 738 5.30 -2.73 31.40
C MET A 738 4.02 -1.93 31.17
N GLU A 739 3.17 -2.38 30.26
CA GLU A 739 1.85 -1.81 29.96
C GLU A 739 0.72 -2.68 30.55
N THR A 740 -0.45 -2.11 30.79
CA THR A 740 -1.67 -2.88 31.13
C THR A 740 -2.51 -3.04 29.86
N LEU A 741 -2.98 -4.25 29.57
CA LEU A 741 -3.78 -4.53 28.38
C LEU A 741 -5.07 -3.70 28.33
N GLU A 742 -5.44 -3.29 27.12
CA GLU A 742 -6.70 -2.58 26.85
C GLU A 742 -7.92 -3.47 27.10
N LYS A 743 -9.07 -2.87 27.42
CA LYS A 743 -10.31 -3.60 27.73
C LYS A 743 -10.87 -4.36 26.53
N GLU A 744 -10.51 -3.89 25.35
CA GLU A 744 -10.82 -4.43 24.04
C GLU A 744 -9.98 -5.67 23.70
N ASN A 745 -8.80 -5.85 24.34
CA ASN A 745 -7.85 -6.93 24.07
C ASN A 745 -7.35 -7.64 25.36
N PRO A 746 -8.24 -8.19 26.21
CA PRO A 746 -7.86 -8.86 27.46
C PRO A 746 -7.23 -10.24 27.21
N TRP A 747 -6.28 -10.64 28.06
CA TRP A 747 -5.61 -11.95 27.97
C TRP A 747 -6.40 -13.05 28.69
N PHE A 748 -6.59 -14.20 28.06
CA PHE A 748 -7.17 -15.36 28.73
C PHE A 748 -6.16 -15.99 29.69
N CYS A 749 -6.40 -15.86 30.99
CA CYS A 749 -5.53 -16.46 32.00
C CYS A 749 -5.87 -17.95 32.16
N PRO A 750 -4.94 -18.90 31.92
CA PRO A 750 -5.22 -20.33 32.03
C PRO A 750 -5.56 -20.76 33.46
N SER A 751 -4.98 -20.09 34.45
CA SER A 751 -5.17 -20.39 35.88
C SER A 751 -6.51 -19.89 36.43
N CYS A 752 -6.96 -18.70 36.03
CA CYS A 752 -8.30 -18.20 36.37
C CYS A 752 -9.41 -18.70 35.43
N LYS A 753 -9.06 -19.23 34.25
CA LYS A 753 -9.97 -19.62 33.15
C LYS A 753 -10.92 -18.51 32.69
N GLN A 754 -10.49 -17.25 32.79
CA GLN A 754 -11.24 -16.08 32.35
C GLN A 754 -10.31 -15.04 31.71
N HIS A 755 -10.91 -14.12 30.94
CA HIS A 755 -10.21 -13.00 30.34
C HIS A 755 -9.87 -11.93 31.38
N GLN A 756 -8.65 -11.43 31.35
CA GLN A 756 -8.06 -10.56 32.37
C GLN A 756 -7.30 -9.37 31.75
N LEU A 757 -7.32 -8.25 32.45
CA LEU A 757 -6.48 -7.08 32.13
C LEU A 757 -5.07 -7.31 32.68
N ALA A 758 -4.36 -8.27 32.08
CA ALA A 758 -2.99 -8.59 32.44
C ALA A 758 -2.06 -7.38 32.22
N THR A 759 -0.98 -7.34 33.00
CA THR A 759 0.17 -6.51 32.62
C THR A 759 1.03 -7.28 31.64
N LYS A 760 1.51 -6.59 30.60
CA LYS A 760 2.35 -7.12 29.53
C LYS A 760 3.67 -6.35 29.53
N LYS A 761 4.77 -7.07 29.37
CA LYS A 761 6.10 -6.51 29.09
C LYS A 761 6.70 -7.20 27.87
N LEU A 762 7.35 -6.44 27.00
CA LEU A 762 8.08 -6.94 25.83
C LEU A 762 9.57 -6.65 26.01
N ASP A 763 10.38 -7.69 26.09
CA ASP A 763 11.85 -7.59 26.17
C ASP A 763 12.49 -8.04 24.86
N LEU A 764 13.61 -7.41 24.48
CA LEU A 764 14.39 -7.81 23.31
C LEU A 764 15.29 -9.00 23.68
N TRP A 765 15.09 -10.15 23.04
CA TRP A 765 15.91 -11.35 23.30
C TRP A 765 16.95 -11.61 22.21
N LYS A 766 16.57 -11.40 20.94
CA LYS A 766 17.46 -11.53 19.78
C LYS A 766 17.10 -10.49 18.74
N LEU A 767 18.09 -9.81 18.19
CA LEU A 767 17.93 -8.86 17.09
C LEU A 767 18.31 -9.48 15.73
N PRO A 768 17.72 -9.00 14.62
CA PRO A 768 17.99 -9.48 13.26
C PRO A 768 19.33 -8.99 12.69
N GLU A 769 19.67 -9.40 11.46
CA GLU A 769 20.81 -8.84 10.72
C GLU A 769 20.50 -7.43 10.17
N THR A 770 19.25 -7.21 9.75
CA THR A 770 18.71 -5.91 9.35
C THR A 770 17.47 -5.60 10.20
N LEU A 771 17.55 -4.55 11.01
CA LEU A 771 16.50 -4.12 11.94
C LEU A 771 15.67 -3.00 11.31
N ILE A 772 14.34 -3.19 11.29
CA ILE A 772 13.38 -2.18 10.84
C ILE A 772 12.70 -1.58 12.08
N ILE A 773 12.71 -0.26 12.21
CA ILE A 773 12.09 0.48 13.31
C ILE A 773 11.05 1.46 12.76
N HIS A 774 9.78 1.15 12.98
CA HIS A 774 8.63 2.01 12.70
C HIS A 774 8.35 2.90 13.91
N LEU A 775 8.34 4.22 13.70
CA LEU A 775 7.91 5.20 14.68
C LEU A 775 6.38 5.36 14.57
N LYS A 776 5.60 4.92 15.58
CA LYS A 776 4.12 4.98 15.60
C LYS A 776 3.58 6.43 15.62
N ARG A 777 3.72 7.17 14.51
CA ARG A 777 3.35 8.59 14.40
C ARG A 777 1.85 8.80 14.21
N PHE A 778 1.13 7.85 13.61
CA PHE A 778 -0.31 7.99 13.37
C PHE A 778 -1.12 7.47 14.56
N SER A 779 -1.99 8.33 15.09
CA SER A 779 -2.91 8.02 16.18
C SER A 779 -4.35 8.08 15.68
N TYR A 780 -5.03 6.94 15.68
CA TYR A 780 -6.42 6.81 15.28
C TYR A 780 -7.33 6.92 16.51
N THR A 781 -8.16 7.96 16.57
CA THR A 781 -9.30 8.03 17.51
C THR A 781 -10.62 7.91 16.74
N ARG A 782 -11.75 7.76 17.45
CA ARG A 782 -13.06 7.68 16.80
C ARG A 782 -13.47 8.96 16.03
N PHE A 783 -12.81 10.09 16.30
CA PHE A 783 -13.18 11.40 15.75
C PHE A 783 -12.00 12.18 15.12
N SER A 784 -10.75 11.83 15.44
CA SER A 784 -9.54 12.44 14.88
C SER A 784 -8.56 11.39 14.35
N ARG A 785 -7.84 11.73 13.28
CA ARG A 785 -6.61 11.04 12.86
C ARG A 785 -5.46 12.03 13.02
N GLU A 786 -4.66 11.85 14.06
CA GLU A 786 -3.56 12.76 14.39
C GLU A 786 -2.21 12.19 13.95
N LYS A 787 -1.27 13.05 13.59
CA LYS A 787 0.13 12.71 13.30
C LYS A 787 1.04 13.36 14.36
N LEU A 788 2.00 12.59 14.88
CA LEU A 788 2.98 13.05 15.85
C LEU A 788 4.24 13.58 15.15
N ASP A 789 4.23 14.87 14.77
CA ASP A 789 5.41 15.58 14.21
C ASP A 789 6.43 16.02 15.29
N THR A 790 6.67 15.19 16.32
CA THR A 790 7.79 15.42 17.25
C THR A 790 9.10 15.01 16.57
N LEU A 791 10.20 15.74 16.79
CA LEU A 791 11.51 15.31 16.30
C LEU A 791 11.96 14.09 17.11
N VAL A 792 12.43 13.06 16.42
CA VAL A 792 13.09 11.92 17.05
C VAL A 792 14.56 11.98 16.64
N GLU A 793 15.46 12.13 17.61
CA GLU A 793 16.91 12.03 17.42
C GLU A 793 17.26 10.55 17.22
N PHE A 794 17.87 10.19 16.08
CA PHE A 794 18.29 8.82 15.80
C PHE A 794 19.72 8.79 15.22
N PRO A 795 20.64 8.00 15.79
CA PRO A 795 22.03 8.00 15.35
C PRO A 795 22.18 7.29 13.99
N ILE A 796 22.87 7.94 13.05
CA ILE A 796 23.08 7.42 11.68
C ILE A 796 24.09 6.25 11.68
N ARG A 797 24.95 6.16 12.68
CA ARG A 797 25.98 5.11 12.84
C ARG A 797 26.10 4.73 14.31
N ASP A 798 26.64 3.53 14.57
CA ASP A 798 26.92 3.05 15.93
C ASP A 798 25.70 3.08 16.89
N LEU A 799 24.49 2.78 16.37
CA LEU A 799 23.31 2.56 17.21
C LEU A 799 23.49 1.26 18.02
N ASP A 800 23.78 1.40 19.30
CA ASP A 800 23.99 0.27 20.21
C ASP A 800 22.69 -0.17 20.89
N PHE A 801 22.46 -1.48 20.92
CA PHE A 801 21.37 -2.15 21.64
C PHE A 801 21.84 -2.99 22.84
N SER A 802 23.14 -2.98 23.18
CA SER A 802 23.72 -3.80 24.25
C SER A 802 23.04 -3.65 25.61
N GLU A 803 22.49 -2.47 25.92
CA GLU A 803 21.75 -2.20 27.18
C GLU A 803 20.30 -2.72 27.16
N PHE A 804 19.72 -2.96 25.98
CA PHE A 804 18.30 -3.33 25.81
C PHE A 804 18.07 -4.83 25.57
N VAL A 805 19.12 -5.62 25.30
CA VAL A 805 18.99 -7.06 25.02
C VAL A 805 19.23 -7.90 26.28
N MET A 806 18.21 -8.65 26.70
CA MET A 806 18.21 -9.43 27.95
C MET A 806 19.12 -10.67 27.95
N LYS A 807 19.64 -11.09 26.79
CA LYS A 807 20.55 -12.23 26.69
C LYS A 807 21.93 -11.84 27.23
N PRO A 808 22.59 -12.64 28.09
CA PRO A 808 23.94 -12.35 28.58
C PRO A 808 24.88 -12.04 27.41
N GLN A 809 25.51 -10.86 27.48
CA GLN A 809 26.37 -10.34 26.42
C GLN A 809 27.55 -11.29 26.21
N ASN A 810 27.84 -11.62 24.96
CA ASN A 810 29.07 -12.31 24.62
C ASN A 810 30.18 -11.25 24.52
N GLU A 811 30.97 -11.08 25.59
CA GLU A 811 32.05 -10.08 25.68
C GLU A 811 33.06 -10.16 24.51
N LEU A 812 33.16 -11.34 23.88
CA LEU A 812 33.99 -11.61 22.70
C LEU A 812 33.41 -11.06 21.38
N ALA A 813 32.19 -10.52 21.37
CA ALA A 813 31.48 -10.10 20.15
C ALA A 813 30.49 -8.92 20.35
N PRO A 814 30.93 -7.75 20.85
CA PRO A 814 30.05 -6.57 21.05
C PRO A 814 29.43 -6.03 19.74
N GLU A 815 30.07 -6.29 18.60
CA GLU A 815 29.62 -5.88 17.26
C GLU A 815 28.27 -6.53 16.84
N LEU A 816 27.76 -7.50 17.61
CA LEU A 816 26.44 -8.12 17.43
C LEU A 816 25.26 -7.28 17.94
N TYR A 817 25.52 -6.09 18.49
CA TYR A 817 24.50 -5.19 19.03
C TYR A 817 24.52 -3.79 18.42
N LYS A 818 25.54 -3.48 17.60
CA LYS A 818 25.69 -2.21 16.90
C LYS A 818 25.11 -2.23 15.49
N TYR A 819 24.44 -1.15 15.13
CA TYR A 819 23.81 -0.97 13.82
C TYR A 819 24.15 0.39 13.20
N ASP A 820 24.31 0.38 11.87
CA ASP A 820 24.41 1.60 11.05
C ASP A 820 23.11 1.77 10.25
N LEU A 821 22.67 3.01 10.06
CA LEU A 821 21.46 3.34 9.31
C LEU A 821 21.73 3.15 7.80
N ILE A 822 20.83 2.47 7.10
CA ILE A 822 20.93 2.23 5.64
C ILE A 822 19.79 2.87 4.83
N ALA A 823 18.60 3.06 5.42
CA ALA A 823 17.51 3.78 4.78
C ALA A 823 16.50 4.39 5.78
N VAL A 824 15.75 5.38 5.32
CA VAL A 824 14.67 6.07 6.04
C VAL A 824 13.51 6.32 5.09
N SER A 825 12.35 5.74 5.38
CA SER A 825 11.07 6.19 4.81
C SER A 825 10.63 7.45 5.56
N ASN A 826 10.43 8.54 4.84
CA ASN A 826 9.93 9.82 5.33
C ASN A 826 8.44 9.98 4.98
N HIS A 827 7.69 10.73 5.80
CA HIS A 827 6.32 11.15 5.50
C HIS A 827 6.05 12.63 5.82
N TYR A 828 5.77 13.40 4.79
CA TYR A 828 5.34 14.80 4.85
C TYR A 828 3.81 14.89 4.77
N GLY A 829 3.22 15.98 5.26
CA GLY A 829 1.76 16.14 5.31
C GLY A 829 1.07 15.16 6.28
N GLY A 830 -0.21 14.90 6.05
CA GLY A 830 -1.09 14.07 6.89
C GLY A 830 -1.77 12.94 6.10
N LEU A 831 -2.38 11.97 6.79
CA LEU A 831 -2.87 10.69 6.22
C LEU A 831 -4.03 10.77 5.19
N ARG A 832 -4.35 11.96 4.66
CA ARG A 832 -5.29 12.16 3.54
C ARG A 832 -4.67 12.95 2.38
N ASP A 833 -3.62 13.69 2.67
CA ASP A 833 -2.88 14.55 1.75
C ASP A 833 -1.46 14.66 2.32
N GLY A 834 -0.69 13.62 2.03
CA GLY A 834 0.66 13.40 2.51
C GLY A 834 1.51 12.76 1.42
N HIS A 835 2.83 12.84 1.61
CA HIS A 835 3.80 12.39 0.60
C HIS A 835 4.93 11.61 1.26
N TYR A 836 5.30 10.49 0.65
CA TYR A 836 6.35 9.59 1.14
C TYR A 836 7.56 9.64 0.22
N THR A 837 8.74 9.78 0.82
CA THR A 837 10.02 9.82 0.09
C THR A 837 11.09 9.11 0.92
N THR A 838 12.26 8.81 0.33
CA THR A 838 13.25 7.93 0.97
C THR A 838 14.62 8.58 1.02
N PHE A 839 15.31 8.50 2.15
CA PHE A 839 16.78 8.56 2.17
C PHE A 839 17.31 7.14 2.15
N ALA A 840 18.29 6.81 1.31
CA ALA A 840 18.99 5.53 1.39
C ALA A 840 20.47 5.65 1.04
N CYS A 841 21.30 4.85 1.69
CA CYS A 841 22.73 4.74 1.41
C CYS A 841 22.93 3.68 0.31
N ASN A 842 23.51 4.09 -0.82
CA ASN A 842 23.84 3.14 -1.88
C ASN A 842 24.92 2.17 -1.40
N LYS A 843 24.66 0.86 -1.46
CA LYS A 843 25.55 -0.18 -0.91
C LYS A 843 26.95 -0.23 -1.55
N ASP A 844 27.09 0.22 -2.81
CA ASP A 844 28.31 0.06 -3.60
C ASP A 844 29.18 1.32 -3.63
N SER A 845 28.60 2.53 -3.49
CA SER A 845 29.39 3.78 -3.33
C SER A 845 29.43 4.32 -1.90
N GLY A 846 28.61 3.80 -0.98
CA GLY A 846 28.49 4.33 0.39
C GLY A 846 27.91 5.75 0.45
N GLN A 847 27.27 6.22 -0.62
CA GLN A 847 26.73 7.58 -0.72
C GLN A 847 25.23 7.62 -0.48
N TRP A 848 24.80 8.56 0.33
CA TRP A 848 23.39 8.82 0.63
C TRP A 848 22.68 9.54 -0.51
N HIS A 849 21.48 9.06 -0.82
CA HIS A 849 20.61 9.61 -1.86
C HIS A 849 19.19 9.82 -1.33
N TYR A 850 18.57 10.91 -1.77
CA TYR A 850 17.16 11.23 -1.58
C TYR A 850 16.37 10.83 -2.83
N PHE A 851 15.38 9.96 -2.66
CA PHE A 851 14.48 9.44 -3.68
C PHE A 851 13.09 10.02 -3.47
N ASP A 852 12.61 10.79 -4.44
CA ASP A 852 11.31 11.48 -4.43
C ASP A 852 10.54 11.05 -5.69
N ASP A 853 9.82 9.94 -5.56
CA ASP A 853 9.28 9.15 -6.68
C ASP A 853 10.31 8.91 -7.81
N ASN A 854 10.16 9.57 -8.97
CA ASN A 854 11.05 9.41 -10.12
C ASN A 854 12.33 10.25 -10.04
N SER A 855 12.42 11.18 -9.09
CA SER A 855 13.59 12.02 -8.86
C SER A 855 14.56 11.35 -7.89
N VAL A 856 15.86 11.43 -8.18
CA VAL A 856 16.93 10.99 -7.28
C VAL A 856 17.99 12.07 -7.20
N SER A 857 18.46 12.37 -5.99
CA SER A 857 19.45 13.41 -5.73
C SER A 857 20.42 12.99 -4.62
N PRO A 858 21.72 13.36 -4.68
CA PRO A 858 22.65 13.07 -3.59
C PRO A 858 22.32 13.94 -2.37
N VAL A 859 22.53 13.39 -1.17
CA VAL A 859 22.21 14.08 0.11
C VAL A 859 23.34 13.85 1.13
N THR A 860 23.48 14.76 2.10
CA THR A 860 24.47 14.63 3.19
C THR A 860 23.84 14.07 4.47
N GLU A 861 24.63 13.41 5.32
CA GLU A 861 24.13 12.79 6.56
C GLU A 861 23.40 13.80 7.47
N ASN A 862 23.86 15.04 7.51
CA ASN A 862 23.25 16.16 8.26
C ASN A 862 21.81 16.52 7.85
N GLN A 863 21.30 15.98 6.74
CA GLN A 863 19.96 16.26 6.20
C GLN A 863 18.99 15.08 6.38
N ILE A 864 19.48 13.93 6.86
CA ILE A 864 18.68 12.70 7.04
C ILE A 864 17.80 12.81 8.29
N GLU A 865 18.35 13.34 9.40
CA GLU A 865 17.60 13.51 10.64
C GLU A 865 16.49 14.57 10.44
N SER A 866 15.24 14.14 10.56
CA SER A 866 14.10 15.02 10.32
C SER A 866 12.84 14.56 11.08
N LYS A 867 11.89 15.49 11.23
CA LYS A 867 10.54 15.18 11.74
C LYS A 867 9.73 14.29 10.80
N ALA A 868 10.14 14.17 9.54
CA ALA A 868 9.44 13.37 8.54
C ALA A 868 9.80 11.88 8.63
N ALA A 869 10.98 11.52 9.17
CA ALA A 869 11.43 10.15 9.34
C ALA A 869 10.36 9.30 10.06
N TYR A 870 9.94 8.19 9.44
CA TYR A 870 8.78 7.40 9.83
C TYR A 870 9.10 5.91 10.01
N VAL A 871 9.87 5.32 9.09
CA VAL A 871 10.45 3.98 9.25
C VAL A 871 11.95 4.04 9.00
N LEU A 872 12.74 3.57 9.96
CA LEU A 872 14.20 3.51 9.91
C LEU A 872 14.64 2.08 9.58
N PHE A 873 15.63 1.92 8.71
CA PHE A 873 16.25 0.65 8.37
C PHE A 873 17.72 0.68 8.80
N TYR A 874 18.11 -0.28 9.62
CA TYR A 874 19.42 -0.39 10.27
C TYR A 874 20.06 -1.73 9.91
N GLN A 875 21.34 -1.76 9.54
CA GLN A 875 22.11 -2.99 9.29
C GLN A 875 23.17 -3.19 10.36
N ARG A 876 23.32 -4.43 10.85
CA ARG A 876 24.28 -4.78 11.89
C ARG A 876 25.73 -4.74 11.38
N GLN A 877 26.66 -4.20 12.17
CA GLN A 877 28.01 -3.87 11.67
C GLN A 877 28.84 -5.09 11.22
N ASP A 878 28.66 -6.25 11.86
CA ASP A 878 29.31 -7.51 11.46
C ASP A 878 28.84 -8.02 10.09
N VAL A 879 27.58 -7.78 9.74
CA VAL A 879 26.98 -8.13 8.43
C VAL A 879 27.62 -7.28 7.34
N ALA A 880 27.63 -5.96 7.54
CA ALA A 880 28.24 -5.02 6.61
C ALA A 880 29.75 -5.28 6.43
N ARG A 881 30.44 -5.75 7.47
CA ARG A 881 31.86 -6.19 7.39
C ARG A 881 32.01 -7.49 6.59
N ARG A 882 31.16 -8.50 6.82
CA ARG A 882 31.14 -9.76 6.04
C ARG A 882 30.90 -9.51 4.55
N LEU A 883 29.89 -8.72 4.18
CA LEU A 883 29.57 -8.41 2.77
C LEU A 883 30.73 -7.74 2.04
N ARG A 884 31.32 -6.67 2.63
CA ARG A 884 32.49 -5.97 2.07
C ARG A 884 33.69 -6.91 1.86
N SER A 885 33.92 -7.85 2.78
CA SER A 885 34.98 -8.86 2.62
C SER A 885 34.71 -9.87 1.49
N GLN A 886 33.44 -10.16 1.20
CA GLN A 886 33.06 -11.04 0.09
C GLN A 886 33.23 -10.33 -1.26
N GLN A 887 32.78 -9.07 -1.39
CA GLN A 887 32.99 -8.28 -2.61
C GLN A 887 34.48 -8.15 -2.95
N ALA A 888 35.32 -7.79 -1.98
CA ALA A 888 36.78 -7.69 -2.15
C ALA A 888 37.48 -9.02 -2.50
N SER A 889 36.80 -10.17 -2.36
CA SER A 889 37.30 -11.48 -2.77
C SER A 889 36.83 -11.93 -4.15
N SER A 890 35.87 -11.20 -4.76
CA SER A 890 35.32 -11.51 -6.08
C SER A 890 35.87 -10.66 -7.22
N ASP A 891 36.57 -9.57 -6.93
CA ASP A 891 37.25 -8.76 -7.94
C ASP A 891 38.53 -9.47 -8.45
N PRO A 892 38.78 -9.51 -9.78
CA PRO A 892 40.02 -10.06 -10.32
C PRO A 892 41.22 -9.16 -9.94
N PRO A 893 42.42 -9.72 -9.71
CA PRO A 893 43.59 -8.92 -9.38
C PRO A 893 43.90 -7.93 -10.51
N ALA A 894 44.14 -6.67 -10.15
CA ALA A 894 44.42 -5.61 -11.11
C ALA A 894 45.63 -5.99 -12.01
N PRO A 895 45.60 -5.69 -13.32
CA PRO A 895 46.71 -5.97 -14.21
C PRO A 895 47.96 -5.22 -13.73
N PRO A 896 49.16 -5.83 -13.82
CA PRO A 896 50.40 -5.19 -13.37
C PRO A 896 50.62 -3.90 -14.15
N ALA A 897 50.91 -2.81 -13.43
CA ALA A 897 51.04 -1.49 -14.02
C ALA A 897 52.15 -1.47 -15.08
N CYS A 898 51.79 -1.17 -16.33
CA CYS A 898 52.77 -0.91 -17.39
C CYS A 898 53.67 0.26 -16.98
N GLY A 899 54.99 0.07 -17.06
CA GLY A 899 55.95 1.13 -16.82
C GLY A 899 55.81 2.28 -17.83
N PRO A 900 56.31 3.48 -17.49
CA PRO A 900 56.23 4.64 -18.39
C PRO A 900 57.01 4.39 -19.70
N PRO A 901 56.53 4.92 -20.83
CA PRO A 901 57.27 4.85 -22.09
C PRO A 901 58.57 5.67 -22.01
N PRO A 902 59.62 5.29 -22.77
CA PRO A 902 60.87 6.03 -22.79
C PRO A 902 60.72 7.41 -23.43
N ASN A 903 61.43 8.40 -22.90
CA ASN A 903 61.48 9.75 -23.47
C ASN A 903 62.08 9.73 -24.89
N SER A 904 61.44 10.45 -25.81
CA SER A 904 62.02 10.80 -27.10
C SER A 904 62.73 12.16 -26.99
N ASP A 905 64.03 12.13 -26.67
CA ASP A 905 64.84 13.36 -26.67
C ASP A 905 64.95 13.92 -28.09
N SER A 906 64.69 15.23 -28.23
CA SER A 906 64.89 15.96 -29.47
C SER A 906 66.38 16.24 -29.70
N MET A 907 66.93 15.75 -30.81
CA MET A 907 68.22 16.23 -31.30
C MET A 907 68.12 17.69 -31.73
N ASP A 908 69.02 18.55 -31.24
CA ASP A 908 69.52 19.66 -32.05
C ASP A 908 70.95 20.10 -31.63
N VAL A 909 71.86 19.94 -32.60
CA VAL A 909 73.17 20.59 -32.80
C VAL A 909 73.83 21.35 -31.63
N ASN A 910 74.80 20.71 -30.96
CA ASN A 910 76.25 21.02 -31.04
C ASN A 910 77.09 20.02 -30.21
#